data_AF-A0AAV6HJR7-F1
#
_entry.id   AF-A0AAV6HJR7-F1
#
_cell.length_a   1.000
_cell.length_b   1.000
_cell.length_c   1.000
_cell.angle_alpha   90.00
_cell.angle_beta   90.00
_cell.angle_gamma   90.00
#
_symmetry.space_group_name_H-M   'P 1'
#
loop_
_entity.id
_entity.type
_entity.pdbx_description
1 polymer ?
#
loop_
_entity_poly.entity_id
_entity_poly.type
_entity_poly.pdbx_seq_one_letter_code
_entity_poly.pdbx_strand_id
1 'polypeptide(L)'
;MVLKMDTSSQHIITLAILLLTQRDTLQAFTLISSSSLTHGQITEAGILNATANVCKTLVEQEGGNFALLPNQLAVDSLAEACLFTDSVKTFQIAIRVISSRNAAVDLERPFSEEYHFDDESFIRGRSLITRGLATIKANIKQGNFISARLTVGEILHTLQDFYSHSNWVELGNMFAYSNLIRADLNIDNIADSSTPTCRNCVGDNCENNILENIITEKKLTSGYFNLFSSSKPDGKCSHGGAVDQTSDSDPRGGINKDAVDSEHGHLHTQAAQTAIAATTELLLDIRGAAGDADFLRLMGISRSSSSSSSALCFVVDTSASMTNVLAELKKATSSIINSISKLPSVFILISFSNTGLGPLLRTTESDIFLSQINILSASGGGNSPEPGRSLEALWMALSEAPPSSQIFVFTDAPPTDAHLESTVLALIETTQTGVNFFLTNVGRSGQRSNELYQSLTEASGGQAIVITEEQFPQAVTIITDSIRPALVTISQTVRDPGTTETFSFTVDDSVKNLTVYITGSTPSFTIISASGASQSSGTSSGSLGTIQTEGNFISVLLNSPPQKGQWRINMNSLQPYTITVTGESAIDFLYDIVEVFHSPTPGFATLESRPPASGNTSLSITLTGGSSIKLTDVALIQVSGSDEVKGTVEKTNSGGYLVTMTRVPEGSFYVQLRGTNESSTSSNNVFQRQSSNQLKASTISIRAQENLNWKPGTNLTIPFTMTTTSSTGGNFTVQARNSRGLSSSFPSSVTLEAGGRTEGTVTLTAPLDTPSGTDVTLTIEAEAPGGSDSNYVVLRLTVIADVADITAPVCQVVSVNSNCNGNCTLQTWDFTASLNDGNGTGIERITVSETLGNLTTSTQPGPEGFNVTVAFFSAPCCTEEVILVAVDAVGNVGSCTIRSGGVQLRSPPLSLWISVACLVLARTLSL
;
A
#
# COMPACT_ATOMS: atom_id res chain seq x y z
N MET A 1 55.78 8.20 15.10
CA MET A 1 54.80 8.10 16.21
C MET A 1 53.52 7.62 15.58
N VAL A 2 53.21 6.36 15.84
CA VAL A 2 52.18 5.54 15.18
C VAL A 2 50.84 5.78 15.89
N LEU A 3 49.79 6.07 15.14
CA LEU A 3 48.41 5.80 15.57
C LEU A 3 47.77 4.98 14.45
N LYS A 4 47.68 3.67 14.70
CA LYS A 4 46.97 2.66 13.92
C LYS A 4 45.47 2.97 14.07
N MET A 5 44.81 3.32 12.98
CA MET A 5 43.35 3.14 12.86
C MET A 5 43.09 1.67 12.53
N ASP A 6 42.16 1.09 13.27
CA ASP A 6 41.90 -0.35 13.33
C ASP A 6 41.08 -0.80 12.11
N THR A 7 41.74 -1.47 11.17
CA THR A 7 41.14 -2.05 9.95
C THR A 7 40.49 -3.42 10.18
N SER A 8 40.30 -3.84 11.44
CA SER A 8 39.82 -5.18 11.78
C SER A 8 38.29 -5.35 11.66
N SER A 9 37.49 -4.28 11.73
CA SER A 9 36.02 -4.39 11.66
C SER A 9 35.46 -4.57 10.25
N GLN A 10 36.16 -4.11 9.21
CA GLN A 10 35.69 -4.19 7.82
C GLN A 10 35.94 -5.57 7.17
N HIS A 11 37.03 -6.26 7.53
CA HIS A 11 37.31 -7.59 6.99
C HIS A 11 36.47 -8.71 7.62
N ILE A 12 35.95 -8.49 8.84
CA ILE A 12 35.10 -9.47 9.54
C ILE A 12 33.66 -9.44 8.99
N ILE A 13 33.15 -8.28 8.58
CA ILE A 13 31.84 -8.14 7.93
C ILE A 13 31.81 -8.91 6.60
N THR A 14 32.90 -8.88 5.82
CA THR A 14 32.96 -9.61 4.54
C THR A 14 33.07 -11.13 4.73
N LEU A 15 33.74 -11.59 5.79
CA LEU A 15 33.89 -13.03 6.07
C LEU A 15 32.60 -13.66 6.60
N ALA A 16 31.79 -12.90 7.36
CA ALA A 16 30.46 -13.35 7.83
C ALA A 16 29.46 -13.51 6.67
N ILE A 17 29.50 -12.60 5.68
CA ILE A 17 28.65 -12.70 4.48
C ILE A 17 29.13 -13.84 3.55
N LEU A 18 30.44 -14.12 3.47
CA LEU A 18 30.96 -15.25 2.68
C LEU A 18 30.70 -16.63 3.32
N LEU A 19 30.64 -16.73 4.65
CA LEU A 19 30.31 -17.99 5.33
C LEU A 19 28.81 -18.33 5.27
N LEU A 20 27.95 -17.35 4.96
CA LEU A 20 26.51 -17.52 4.77
C LEU A 20 26.11 -17.83 3.31
N THR A 21 27.05 -17.81 2.35
CA THR A 21 26.77 -18.01 0.91
C THR A 21 27.29 -19.34 0.34
N GLN A 22 27.76 -20.28 1.17
CA GLN A 22 28.23 -21.60 0.71
C GLN A 22 27.38 -22.80 1.15
N ARG A 23 26.07 -22.61 1.34
CA ARG A 23 25.11 -23.73 1.43
C ARG A 23 23.93 -23.53 0.49
N ASP A 24 24.22 -23.44 -0.80
CA ASP A 24 23.23 -23.71 -1.85
C ASP A 24 22.94 -25.21 -1.89
N THR A 25 22.11 -25.68 -0.96
CA THR A 25 21.40 -26.95 -1.11
C THR A 25 19.95 -26.69 -0.73
N LEU A 26 19.05 -26.90 -1.70
CA LEU A 26 17.59 -27.03 -1.55
C LEU A 26 17.18 -27.51 -0.15
N GLN A 27 16.94 -26.57 0.76
CA GLN A 27 16.20 -26.82 1.98
C GLN A 27 14.87 -26.11 1.81
N ALA A 28 13.80 -26.90 1.77
CA ALA A 28 12.43 -26.42 1.76
C ALA A 28 12.24 -25.41 2.89
N PHE A 29 11.61 -24.28 2.58
CA PHE A 29 11.28 -23.22 3.52
C PHE A 29 10.46 -23.80 4.68
N THR A 30 11.13 -24.12 5.76
CA THR A 30 10.52 -24.48 7.03
C THR A 30 11.36 -23.85 8.11
N LEU A 31 10.81 -22.81 8.76
CA LEU A 31 11.07 -22.39 10.14
C LEU A 31 10.18 -21.16 10.50
N ILE A 32 8.89 -21.22 10.15
CA ILE A 32 7.85 -20.62 10.98
C ILE A 32 6.97 -21.80 11.34
N SER A 33 6.91 -22.18 12.62
CA SER A 33 6.00 -23.23 13.05
C SER A 33 4.61 -22.90 12.52
N SER A 34 3.86 -23.87 12.00
CA SER A 34 2.48 -23.63 11.51
C SER A 34 1.53 -23.09 12.59
N SER A 35 1.96 -23.09 13.85
CA SER A 35 1.27 -22.58 15.03
C SER A 35 1.60 -21.14 15.41
N SER A 36 2.67 -20.54 14.88
CA SER A 36 3.07 -19.15 15.18
C SER A 36 2.33 -18.14 14.31
N LEU A 37 1.93 -17.01 14.91
CA LEU A 37 1.40 -15.84 14.21
C LEU A 37 2.54 -14.88 13.88
N THR A 38 2.64 -14.53 12.59
CA THR A 38 3.59 -13.52 12.09
C THR A 38 3.06 -12.09 12.31
N HIS A 39 3.94 -11.09 12.29
CA HIS A 39 3.55 -9.67 12.26
C HIS A 39 2.55 -9.33 11.15
N GLY A 40 2.72 -9.93 9.97
CA GLY A 40 1.78 -9.77 8.86
C GLY A 40 0.37 -10.27 9.21
N GLN A 41 0.25 -11.43 9.85
CA GLN A 41 -1.05 -11.98 10.28
C GLN A 41 -1.68 -11.18 11.43
N ILE A 42 -0.87 -10.69 12.38
CA ILE A 42 -1.33 -9.81 13.47
C ILE A 42 -1.88 -8.50 12.89
N THR A 43 -1.15 -7.92 11.94
CA THR A 43 -1.52 -6.70 11.21
C THR A 43 -2.82 -6.87 10.42
N GLU A 44 -2.92 -7.93 9.62
CA GLU A 44 -4.14 -8.24 8.85
C GLU A 44 -5.34 -8.44 9.77
N ALA A 45 -5.20 -9.21 10.85
CA ALA A 45 -6.28 -9.43 11.81
C ALA A 45 -6.75 -8.12 12.46
N GLY A 46 -5.82 -7.23 12.85
CA GLY A 46 -6.15 -5.91 13.40
C GLY A 46 -6.87 -5.01 12.39
N ILE A 47 -6.43 -4.98 11.13
CA ILE A 47 -7.08 -4.24 10.05
C ILE A 47 -8.50 -4.75 9.80
N LEU A 48 -8.68 -6.07 9.71
CA LEU A 48 -9.99 -6.68 9.50
C LEU A 48 -10.93 -6.40 10.67
N ASN A 49 -10.44 -6.46 11.91
CA ASN A 49 -11.23 -6.14 13.11
C ASN A 49 -11.68 -4.67 13.12
N ALA A 50 -10.77 -3.73 12.88
CA ALA A 50 -11.08 -2.31 12.85
C ALA A 50 -12.05 -1.97 11.70
N THR A 51 -11.83 -2.54 10.51
CA THR A 51 -12.70 -2.34 9.34
C THR A 51 -14.08 -2.94 9.57
N ALA A 52 -14.17 -4.14 10.16
CA ALA A 52 -15.44 -4.76 10.53
C ALA A 52 -16.21 -3.92 11.56
N ASN A 53 -15.51 -3.28 12.51
CA ASN A 53 -16.14 -2.37 13.46
C ASN A 53 -16.78 -1.17 12.76
N VAL A 54 -16.07 -0.52 11.83
CA VAL A 54 -16.60 0.63 11.06
C VAL A 54 -17.77 0.19 10.19
N CYS A 55 -17.58 -0.91 9.47
CA CYS A 55 -18.56 -1.44 8.56
C CYS A 55 -19.86 -1.84 9.26
N LYS A 56 -19.77 -2.53 10.41
CA LYS A 56 -20.95 -2.90 11.19
C LYS A 56 -21.77 -1.66 11.52
N THR A 57 -21.13 -0.62 12.05
CA THR A 57 -21.77 0.66 12.33
C THR A 57 -22.49 1.23 11.10
N LEU A 58 -21.81 1.29 9.95
CA LEU A 58 -22.38 1.87 8.73
C LEU A 58 -23.52 1.04 8.13
N VAL A 59 -23.39 -0.29 8.09
CA VAL A 59 -24.43 -1.19 7.56
C VAL A 59 -25.68 -1.13 8.43
N GLU A 60 -25.52 -1.12 9.75
CA GLU A 60 -26.64 -0.98 10.69
C GLU A 60 -27.30 0.39 10.56
N GLN A 61 -26.53 1.47 10.37
CA GLN A 61 -27.04 2.82 10.09
C GLN A 61 -27.86 2.89 8.78
N GLU A 62 -27.49 2.12 7.76
CA GLU A 62 -28.20 2.03 6.48
C GLU A 62 -29.44 1.11 6.56
N GLY A 63 -29.77 0.55 7.74
CA GLY A 63 -30.88 -0.38 7.94
C GLY A 63 -30.60 -1.80 7.42
N GLY A 64 -29.35 -2.11 7.09
CA GLY A 64 -28.88 -3.43 6.72
C GLY A 64 -28.62 -4.32 7.93
N ASN A 65 -28.42 -5.62 7.67
CA ASN A 65 -28.03 -6.57 8.71
C ASN A 65 -26.58 -6.99 8.49
N PHE A 66 -25.69 -6.63 9.42
CA PHE A 66 -24.31 -7.08 9.40
C PHE A 66 -24.21 -8.49 10.00
N ALA A 67 -24.09 -9.50 9.13
CA ALA A 67 -23.99 -10.91 9.54
C ALA A 67 -22.62 -11.48 9.13
N LEU A 68 -21.64 -11.38 10.02
CA LEU A 68 -20.33 -12.01 9.85
C LEU A 68 -19.94 -12.74 11.13
N LEU A 69 -19.71 -14.05 11.04
CA LEU A 69 -19.19 -14.80 12.19
C LEU A 69 -17.68 -14.52 12.34
N PRO A 70 -17.15 -14.43 13.58
CA PRO A 70 -15.73 -14.09 13.78
C PRO A 70 -14.73 -15.08 13.17
N ASN A 71 -15.11 -16.35 13.00
CA ASN A 71 -14.30 -17.35 12.31
C ASN A 71 -14.34 -17.23 10.77
N GLN A 72 -15.15 -16.31 10.24
CA GLN A 72 -15.28 -16.02 8.81
C GLN A 72 -14.66 -14.67 8.44
N LEU A 73 -13.96 -14.00 9.36
CA LEU A 73 -13.38 -12.68 9.08
C LEU A 73 -12.17 -12.81 8.15
N ALA A 74 -12.40 -12.55 6.87
CA ALA A 74 -11.43 -12.51 5.78
C ALA A 74 -11.80 -11.37 4.83
N VAL A 75 -10.90 -11.00 3.91
CA VAL A 75 -11.13 -9.85 3.02
C VAL A 75 -12.40 -10.00 2.17
N ASP A 76 -12.59 -11.12 1.47
CA ASP A 76 -13.75 -11.32 0.59
C ASP A 76 -15.07 -11.36 1.36
N SER A 77 -15.13 -12.10 2.47
CA SER A 77 -16.33 -12.24 3.29
C SER A 77 -16.69 -10.94 4.00
N LEU A 78 -15.68 -10.17 4.45
CA LEU A 78 -15.91 -8.84 4.99
C LEU A 78 -16.42 -7.90 3.90
N ALA A 79 -15.83 -7.93 2.70
CA ALA A 79 -16.30 -7.11 1.58
C ALA A 79 -17.75 -7.39 1.20
N GLU A 80 -18.17 -8.65 1.23
CA GLU A 80 -19.56 -9.05 1.02
C GLU A 80 -20.47 -8.55 2.14
N ALA A 81 -20.13 -8.82 3.41
CA ALA A 81 -20.91 -8.37 4.56
C ALA A 81 -21.03 -6.85 4.65
N CYS A 82 -20.05 -6.14 4.08
CA CYS A 82 -19.95 -4.70 4.08
C CYS A 82 -20.40 -4.03 2.79
N LEU A 83 -20.88 -4.77 1.79
CA LEU A 83 -21.35 -4.24 0.51
C LEU A 83 -20.29 -3.41 -0.26
N PHE A 84 -19.00 -3.76 -0.12
CA PHE A 84 -17.89 -3.10 -0.84
C PHE A 84 -17.16 -4.04 -1.81
N THR A 85 -17.82 -5.06 -2.37
CA THR A 85 -17.17 -6.10 -3.21
C THR A 85 -16.29 -5.56 -4.36
N ASP A 86 -16.60 -4.39 -4.91
CA ASP A 86 -15.77 -3.69 -5.92
C ASP A 86 -14.39 -3.23 -5.40
N SER A 87 -14.24 -3.08 -4.08
CA SER A 87 -13.02 -2.62 -3.39
C SER A 87 -12.13 -3.76 -2.93
N VAL A 88 -12.46 -5.03 -3.16
CA VAL A 88 -11.67 -6.19 -2.66
C VAL A 88 -10.20 -6.06 -3.04
N LYS A 89 -9.91 -5.74 -4.31
CA LYS A 89 -8.55 -5.57 -4.81
C LYS A 89 -7.82 -4.42 -4.12
N THR A 90 -8.44 -3.24 -4.01
CA THR A 90 -7.81 -2.07 -3.39
C THR A 90 -7.65 -2.20 -1.88
N PHE A 91 -8.55 -2.94 -1.22
CA PHE A 91 -8.40 -3.30 0.19
C PHE A 91 -7.24 -4.27 0.42
N GLN A 92 -7.11 -5.31 -0.41
CA GLN A 92 -5.94 -6.19 -0.42
C GLN A 92 -4.63 -5.40 -0.62
N ILE A 93 -4.59 -4.45 -1.56
CA ILE A 93 -3.42 -3.57 -1.76
C ILE A 93 -3.11 -2.78 -0.48
N ALA A 94 -4.12 -2.23 0.21
CA ALA A 94 -3.91 -1.47 1.43
C ALA A 94 -3.33 -2.33 2.57
N ILE A 95 -3.91 -3.53 2.82
CA ILE A 95 -3.41 -4.49 3.81
C ILE A 95 -1.96 -4.86 3.51
N ARG A 96 -1.66 -5.11 2.23
CA ARG A 96 -0.34 -5.49 1.77
C ARG A 96 0.71 -4.40 1.99
N VAL A 97 0.42 -3.15 1.61
CA VAL A 97 1.34 -2.02 1.83
C VAL A 97 1.66 -1.88 3.33
N ILE A 98 0.64 -1.97 4.20
CA ILE A 98 0.84 -1.89 5.65
C ILE A 98 1.67 -3.08 6.15
N SER A 99 1.34 -4.30 5.74
CA SER A 99 2.00 -5.53 6.21
C SER A 99 3.44 -5.65 5.71
N SER A 100 3.70 -5.31 4.45
CA SER A 100 5.06 -5.30 3.88
C SER A 100 5.92 -4.24 4.57
N ARG A 101 5.37 -3.06 4.86
CA ARG A 101 6.13 -2.02 5.58
C ARG A 101 6.37 -2.37 7.04
N ASN A 102 5.44 -3.08 7.69
CA ASN A 102 5.67 -3.67 9.01
C ASN A 102 6.87 -4.65 8.95
N ALA A 103 6.83 -5.63 8.05
CA ALA A 103 7.91 -6.62 7.92
C ALA A 103 9.27 -6.00 7.52
N ALA A 104 9.26 -4.89 6.78
CA ALA A 104 10.49 -4.20 6.39
C ALA A 104 11.27 -3.60 7.57
N VAL A 105 10.63 -3.35 8.72
CA VAL A 105 11.32 -2.78 9.90
C VAL A 105 12.40 -3.74 10.43
N ASP A 106 12.14 -5.04 10.47
CA ASP A 106 13.14 -6.07 10.86
C ASP A 106 14.39 -6.03 9.97
N LEU A 107 14.22 -5.71 8.68
CA LEU A 107 15.32 -5.65 7.72
C LEU A 107 16.06 -4.31 7.77
N GLU A 108 15.32 -3.20 7.91
CA GLU A 108 15.85 -1.84 7.81
C GLU A 108 16.35 -1.26 9.14
N ARG A 109 15.83 -1.77 10.26
CA ARG A 109 16.07 -1.28 11.63
C ARG A 109 16.48 -2.37 12.64
N PRO A 110 17.19 -3.47 12.27
CA PRO A 110 17.44 -4.62 13.15
C PRO A 110 18.23 -4.32 14.44
N PHE A 111 18.80 -3.12 14.57
CA PHE A 111 19.64 -2.71 15.71
C PHE A 111 19.13 -1.44 16.39
N SER A 112 17.94 -0.96 16.01
CA SER A 112 17.38 0.25 16.58
C SER A 112 16.46 -0.14 17.71
N GLU A 113 16.97 -0.13 18.94
CA GLU A 113 16.26 -0.66 20.11
C GLU A 113 14.88 -0.03 20.33
N GLU A 114 14.68 1.23 19.92
CA GLU A 114 13.38 1.90 19.97
C GLU A 114 12.31 1.31 19.04
N TYR A 115 12.70 0.69 17.93
CA TYR A 115 11.77 0.09 16.96
C TYR A 115 11.26 -1.28 17.42
N HIS A 116 12.00 -1.96 18.29
CA HIS A 116 11.72 -3.31 18.77
C HIS A 116 11.38 -3.35 20.28
N PHE A 117 11.35 -2.19 20.94
CA PHE A 117 11.23 -2.08 22.41
C PHE A 117 12.31 -2.82 23.20
N ASP A 118 13.45 -3.13 22.58
CA ASP A 118 14.59 -3.74 23.23
C ASP A 118 15.30 -2.74 24.16
N ASP A 119 16.20 -3.25 24.99
CA ASP A 119 17.07 -2.46 25.87
C ASP A 119 16.29 -1.49 26.78
N GLU A 120 15.07 -1.87 27.18
CA GLU A 120 14.13 -1.07 27.99
C GLU A 120 13.79 0.30 27.38
N SER A 121 13.83 0.40 26.04
CA SER A 121 13.62 1.64 25.26
C SER A 121 12.17 2.10 25.17
N PHE A 122 11.36 1.85 26.21
CA PHE A 122 9.92 2.08 26.22
C PHE A 122 9.51 3.51 25.87
N ILE A 123 10.22 4.51 26.39
CA ILE A 123 9.89 5.92 26.14
C ILE A 123 10.18 6.32 24.69
N ARG A 124 11.26 5.79 24.10
CA ARG A 124 11.64 6.05 22.70
C ARG A 124 10.70 5.31 21.74
N GLY A 125 10.39 4.04 22.01
CA GLY A 125 9.41 3.26 21.23
C GLY A 125 8.02 3.90 21.25
N ARG A 126 7.52 4.31 22.43
CA ARG A 126 6.28 5.10 22.53
C ARG A 126 6.36 6.39 21.70
N SER A 127 7.49 7.11 21.75
CA SER A 127 7.66 8.34 20.97
C SER A 127 7.61 8.10 19.46
N LEU A 128 8.14 6.97 18.96
CA LEU A 128 7.99 6.58 17.55
C LEU A 128 6.52 6.38 17.19
N ILE A 129 5.78 5.60 17.99
CA ILE A 129 4.37 5.32 17.76
C ILE A 129 3.54 6.60 17.75
N THR A 130 3.67 7.46 18.76
CA THR A 130 2.84 8.67 18.88
C THR A 130 3.17 9.72 17.81
N ARG A 131 4.45 9.83 17.39
CA ARG A 131 4.83 10.71 16.27
C ARG A 131 4.33 10.15 14.94
N GLY A 132 4.40 8.84 14.74
CA GLY A 132 3.81 8.20 13.56
C GLY A 132 2.29 8.40 13.49
N LEU A 133 1.58 8.33 14.62
CA LEU A 133 0.14 8.66 14.68
C LEU A 133 -0.15 10.10 14.23
N ALA A 134 0.64 11.08 14.69
CA ALA A 134 0.52 12.46 14.21
C ALA A 134 0.76 12.57 12.70
N THR A 135 1.79 11.89 12.18
CA THR A 135 2.08 11.82 10.74
C THR A 135 0.94 11.19 9.94
N ILE A 136 0.34 10.10 10.43
CA ILE A 136 -0.79 9.43 9.80
C ILE A 136 -1.99 10.37 9.72
N LYS A 137 -2.36 10.99 10.85
CA LYS A 137 -3.52 11.90 10.93
C LYS A 137 -3.33 13.12 10.03
N ALA A 138 -2.14 13.70 10.00
CA ALA A 138 -1.80 14.81 9.10
C ALA A 138 -1.87 14.40 7.62
N ASN A 139 -1.33 13.25 7.25
CA ASN A 139 -1.42 12.73 5.89
C ASN A 139 -2.87 12.48 5.47
N ILE A 140 -3.70 11.88 6.33
CA ILE A 140 -5.12 11.65 6.05
C ILE A 140 -5.86 12.98 5.83
N LYS A 141 -5.56 14.01 6.62
CA LYS A 141 -6.15 15.36 6.45
C LYS A 141 -5.82 15.99 5.07
N GLN A 142 -4.66 15.65 4.50
CA GLN A 142 -4.26 16.03 3.13
C GLN A 142 -4.73 15.03 2.05
N GLY A 143 -5.36 13.92 2.44
CA GLY A 143 -5.75 12.83 1.56
C GLY A 143 -4.59 11.95 1.07
N ASN A 144 -3.45 11.99 1.75
CA ASN A 144 -2.20 11.27 1.41
C ASN A 144 -2.19 9.85 1.99
N PHE A 145 -3.15 9.02 1.56
CA PHE A 145 -3.38 7.70 2.14
C PHE A 145 -2.23 6.70 1.96
N ILE A 146 -1.40 6.83 0.92
CA ILE A 146 -0.27 5.92 0.70
C ILE A 146 0.80 6.14 1.79
N SER A 147 1.23 7.39 1.99
CA SER A 147 2.18 7.76 3.04
C SER A 147 1.65 7.42 4.43
N ALA A 148 0.33 7.60 4.65
CA ALA A 148 -0.32 7.14 5.88
C ALA A 148 -0.21 5.62 6.08
N ARG A 149 -0.48 4.80 5.05
CA ARG A 149 -0.37 3.32 5.13
C ARG A 149 1.05 2.86 5.44
N LEU A 150 2.06 3.46 4.81
CA LEU A 150 3.46 3.16 5.09
C LEU A 150 3.78 3.46 6.56
N THR A 151 3.37 4.63 7.05
CA THR A 151 3.59 5.00 8.46
C THR A 151 2.83 4.08 9.42
N VAL A 152 1.60 3.64 9.08
CA VAL A 152 0.85 2.64 9.86
C VAL A 152 1.66 1.35 9.97
N GLY A 153 2.18 0.82 8.86
CA GLY A 153 2.98 -0.40 8.86
C GLY A 153 4.20 -0.31 9.78
N GLU A 154 4.95 0.80 9.67
CA GLU A 154 6.16 1.03 10.48
C GLU A 154 5.86 1.09 11.99
N ILE A 155 4.84 1.84 12.42
CA ILE A 155 4.54 1.94 13.87
C ILE A 155 3.81 0.70 14.41
N LEU A 156 3.10 -0.05 13.57
CA LEU A 156 2.46 -1.29 13.98
C LEU A 156 3.51 -2.35 14.30
N HIS A 157 4.62 -2.40 13.58
CA HIS A 157 5.75 -3.27 13.92
C HIS A 157 6.21 -3.00 15.36
N THR A 158 6.59 -1.75 15.65
CA THR A 158 7.02 -1.34 16.98
C THR A 158 5.98 -1.60 18.06
N LEU A 159 4.70 -1.33 17.78
CA LEU A 159 3.61 -1.63 18.73
C LEU A 159 3.47 -3.13 19.02
N GLN A 160 3.67 -3.99 18.03
CA GLN A 160 3.55 -5.44 18.16
C GLN A 160 4.73 -6.01 18.96
N ASP A 161 5.95 -5.56 18.67
CA ASP A 161 7.19 -5.96 19.35
C ASP A 161 7.18 -5.69 20.85
N PHE A 162 6.48 -4.63 21.30
CA PHE A 162 6.27 -4.41 22.73
C PHE A 162 5.71 -5.66 23.43
N TYR A 163 4.76 -6.37 22.82
CA TYR A 163 4.12 -7.52 23.44
C TYR A 163 4.97 -8.79 23.37
N SER A 164 5.84 -8.91 22.37
CA SER A 164 6.76 -10.04 22.22
C SER A 164 8.05 -9.86 23.01
N HIS A 165 8.61 -8.65 23.11
CA HIS A 165 9.95 -8.41 23.66
C HIS A 165 9.94 -7.83 25.09
N SER A 166 8.81 -7.34 25.60
CA SER A 166 8.67 -6.89 27.00
C SER A 166 8.07 -7.96 27.91
N ASN A 167 8.13 -7.77 29.23
CA ASN A 167 7.45 -8.64 30.19
C ASN A 167 5.94 -8.36 30.39
N TRP A 168 5.28 -7.59 29.50
CA TRP A 168 3.89 -7.15 29.69
C TRP A 168 2.92 -8.29 30.00
N VAL A 169 3.05 -9.40 29.26
CA VAL A 169 2.18 -10.59 29.40
C VAL A 169 2.51 -11.37 30.67
N GLU A 170 3.79 -11.47 31.02
CA GLU A 170 4.30 -12.11 32.24
C GLU A 170 3.85 -11.37 33.51
N LEU A 171 3.62 -10.06 33.42
CA LEU A 171 2.98 -9.28 34.48
C LEU A 171 1.49 -9.64 34.67
N GLY A 172 0.93 -10.56 33.88
CA GLY A 172 -0.45 -11.00 33.95
C GLY A 172 -1.42 -10.06 33.24
N ASN A 173 -0.92 -9.14 32.42
CA ASN A 173 -1.78 -8.26 31.63
C ASN A 173 -2.33 -9.03 30.42
N MET A 174 -3.62 -8.86 30.15
CA MET A 174 -4.34 -9.52 29.05
C MET A 174 -4.93 -8.51 28.05
N PHE A 175 -4.65 -7.22 28.23
CA PHE A 175 -5.23 -6.13 27.46
C PHE A 175 -4.14 -5.29 26.82
N ALA A 176 -4.52 -4.60 25.74
CA ALA A 176 -3.67 -3.62 25.08
C ALA A 176 -3.29 -2.51 26.06
N TYR A 177 -2.04 -2.04 25.98
CA TYR A 177 -1.54 -0.96 26.80
C TYR A 177 -1.72 0.39 26.09
N SER A 178 -2.89 1.02 26.28
CA SER A 178 -3.27 2.27 25.63
C SER A 178 -2.24 3.41 25.77
N ASN A 179 -1.41 3.38 26.81
CA ASN A 179 -0.35 4.38 27.03
C ASN A 179 0.71 4.37 25.92
N LEU A 180 0.84 3.29 25.15
CA LEU A 180 1.74 3.22 24.00
C LEU A 180 1.30 4.12 22.84
N ILE A 181 -0.01 4.36 22.69
CA ILE A 181 -0.58 5.18 21.61
C ILE A 181 -1.02 6.57 22.09
N ARG A 182 -0.82 6.88 23.37
CA ARG A 182 -1.27 8.12 24.03
C ARG A 182 -0.07 8.92 24.55
N ALA A 183 0.27 10.00 23.86
CA ALA A 183 1.41 10.85 24.22
C ALA A 183 1.21 11.59 25.55
N ASP A 184 -0.03 11.87 25.92
CA ASP A 184 -0.44 12.52 27.17
C ASP A 184 -0.37 11.61 28.40
N LEU A 185 -0.18 10.31 28.21
CA LEU A 185 -0.05 9.34 29.30
C LEU A 185 1.41 8.95 29.53
N ASN A 186 1.76 8.69 30.80
CA ASN A 186 3.10 8.23 31.18
C ASN A 186 3.21 6.70 31.06
N ILE A 187 4.42 6.21 30.78
CA ILE A 187 4.79 4.82 31.02
C ILE A 187 5.55 4.80 32.34
N ASP A 188 4.92 4.24 33.36
CA ASP A 188 5.45 4.23 34.73
C ASP A 188 6.08 2.88 35.07
N ASN A 189 6.86 2.86 36.16
CA ASN A 189 7.40 1.64 36.77
C ASN A 189 8.34 0.82 35.85
N ILE A 190 9.11 1.49 35.01
CA ILE A 190 10.18 0.87 34.22
C ILE A 190 11.34 0.50 35.13
N ALA A 191 11.92 -0.70 34.96
CA ALA A 191 13.13 -1.09 35.65
C ALA A 191 14.31 -0.22 35.19
N ASP A 192 15.00 0.45 36.12
CA ASP A 192 16.21 1.20 35.78
C ASP A 192 17.37 0.26 35.40
N SER A 193 18.40 0.79 34.74
CA SER A 193 19.54 0.00 34.24
C SER A 193 20.31 -0.76 35.32
N SER A 194 20.17 -0.38 36.60
CA SER A 194 20.84 -1.02 37.73
C SER A 194 19.97 -2.07 38.45
N THR A 195 18.68 -2.11 38.15
CA THR A 195 17.73 -3.05 38.71
C THR A 195 17.87 -4.39 37.99
N PRO A 196 18.32 -5.48 38.66
CA PRO A 196 18.34 -6.81 38.06
C PRO A 196 16.91 -7.24 37.74
N THR A 197 16.70 -7.81 36.55
CA THR A 197 15.39 -8.22 36.07
C THR A 197 15.27 -9.71 35.75
N CYS A 198 16.39 -10.38 35.44
CA CYS A 198 16.42 -11.79 35.12
C CYS A 198 17.48 -12.57 35.91
N ARG A 199 17.28 -13.89 35.96
CA ARG A 199 18.26 -14.92 36.28
C ARG A 199 18.44 -15.85 35.07
N ASN A 200 19.49 -16.68 35.10
CA ASN A 200 19.74 -17.65 34.04
C ASN A 200 18.51 -18.53 33.81
N CYS A 201 18.14 -18.72 32.54
CA CYS A 201 17.09 -19.65 32.16
C CYS A 201 17.41 -21.10 32.57
N VAL A 202 16.35 -21.85 32.86
CA VAL A 202 16.42 -23.29 33.09
C VAL A 202 15.69 -23.98 31.95
N GLY A 203 16.43 -24.69 31.10
CA GLY A 203 15.90 -25.27 29.87
C GLY A 203 15.62 -24.23 28.78
N ASP A 204 15.03 -24.69 27.69
CA ASP A 204 14.86 -23.88 26.47
C ASP A 204 13.63 -22.95 26.53
N ASN A 205 12.67 -23.20 27.43
CA ASN A 205 11.43 -22.43 27.58
C ASN A 205 11.50 -21.32 28.66
N CYS A 206 12.68 -21.09 29.25
CA CYS A 206 12.99 -19.98 30.16
C CYS A 206 11.96 -19.69 31.28
N GLU A 207 11.13 -20.67 31.67
CA GLU A 207 10.06 -20.42 32.62
C GLU A 207 10.62 -19.95 33.97
N ASN A 208 10.09 -18.83 34.47
CA ASN A 208 10.51 -18.19 35.73
C ASN A 208 11.92 -17.56 35.72
N ASN A 209 12.48 -17.22 34.55
CA ASN A 209 13.75 -16.46 34.48
C ASN A 209 13.59 -14.99 34.93
N ILE A 210 12.41 -14.38 34.82
CA ILE A 210 12.13 -13.04 35.36
C ILE A 210 12.06 -13.12 36.88
N LEU A 211 12.74 -12.21 37.57
CA LEU A 211 12.84 -12.21 39.02
C LEU A 211 11.48 -11.90 39.68
N GLU A 212 11.21 -12.55 40.82
CA GLU A 212 9.92 -12.43 41.51
C GLU A 212 9.60 -10.99 41.90
N ASN A 213 10.59 -10.21 42.33
CA ASN A 213 10.39 -8.82 42.71
C ASN A 213 9.91 -7.96 41.54
N ILE A 214 10.36 -8.24 40.31
CA ILE A 214 9.90 -7.55 39.10
C ILE A 214 8.41 -7.84 38.85
N ILE A 215 8.00 -9.11 38.97
CA ILE A 215 6.60 -9.51 38.80
C ILE A 215 5.71 -8.94 39.91
N THR A 216 6.15 -8.99 41.17
CA THR A 216 5.36 -8.52 42.32
C THR A 216 5.26 -7.01 42.38
N GLU A 217 6.34 -6.29 42.03
CA GLU A 217 6.35 -4.83 41.96
C GLU A 217 5.74 -4.30 40.66
N LYS A 218 5.38 -5.19 39.71
CA LYS A 218 4.87 -4.85 38.38
C LYS A 218 5.82 -3.98 37.55
N LYS A 219 7.12 -4.20 37.70
CA LYS A 219 8.15 -3.45 36.97
C LYS A 219 8.22 -3.91 35.52
N LEU A 220 8.21 -2.94 34.61
CA LEU A 220 8.32 -3.18 33.17
C LEU A 220 9.79 -3.34 32.78
N THR A 221 10.12 -4.38 32.03
CA THR A 221 11.46 -4.66 31.48
C THR A 221 11.32 -5.31 30.10
N SER A 222 12.36 -5.23 29.28
CA SER A 222 12.43 -5.90 27.99
C SER A 222 13.78 -6.59 27.78
N GLY A 223 13.86 -7.40 26.74
CA GLY A 223 15.08 -8.08 26.36
C GLY A 223 16.13 -7.12 25.82
N TYR A 224 17.38 -7.31 26.20
CA TYR A 224 18.50 -6.65 25.55
C TYR A 224 18.95 -7.45 24.32
N PHE A 225 19.24 -6.80 23.20
CA PHE A 225 19.55 -7.49 21.95
C PHE A 225 20.83 -6.97 21.31
N ASN A 226 21.71 -7.88 20.87
CA ASN A 226 22.86 -7.51 20.04
C ASN A 226 23.42 -8.69 19.25
N LEU A 227 23.65 -8.51 17.94
CA LEU A 227 24.21 -9.57 17.08
C LEU A 227 25.73 -9.73 17.17
N PHE A 228 26.45 -8.78 17.77
CA PHE A 228 27.92 -8.70 17.68
C PHE A 228 28.63 -8.58 19.02
N SER A 229 27.87 -8.39 20.10
CA SER A 229 28.38 -8.14 21.43
C SER A 229 27.54 -8.91 22.44
N SER A 230 28.19 -9.62 23.34
CA SER A 230 27.48 -10.25 24.46
C SER A 230 27.23 -9.30 25.63
N SER A 231 27.56 -8.01 25.47
CA SER A 231 27.44 -7.01 26.53
C SER A 231 25.99 -6.58 26.74
N LYS A 232 25.51 -6.70 27.98
CA LYS A 232 24.27 -6.10 28.48
C LYS A 232 24.47 -5.70 29.96
N PRO A 233 23.63 -4.83 30.55
CA PRO A 233 23.77 -4.47 31.95
C PRO A 233 23.58 -5.67 32.89
N ASP A 234 24.31 -5.67 34.01
CA ASP A 234 24.31 -6.78 34.97
C ASP A 234 22.90 -7.09 35.48
N GLY A 235 22.50 -8.37 35.38
CA GLY A 235 21.20 -8.83 35.85
C GLY A 235 20.03 -8.56 34.89
N LYS A 236 20.26 -7.98 33.71
CA LYS A 236 19.19 -7.74 32.73
C LYS A 236 18.86 -8.95 31.87
N CYS A 237 17.60 -9.04 31.47
CA CYS A 237 17.12 -10.04 30.52
C CYS A 237 17.74 -9.79 29.14
N SER A 238 18.06 -10.86 28.42
CA SER A 238 18.29 -10.77 26.98
C SER A 238 16.98 -10.90 26.22
N HIS A 239 17.01 -10.51 24.96
CA HIS A 239 15.93 -10.80 24.02
C HIS A 239 15.82 -12.31 23.84
N GLY A 240 16.93 -13.00 23.53
CA GLY A 240 16.90 -14.42 23.18
C GLY A 240 16.98 -14.65 21.68
N GLY A 241 16.96 -15.93 21.31
CA GLY A 241 17.08 -16.40 19.94
C GLY A 241 18.53 -16.72 19.57
N ALA A 242 18.68 -17.55 18.52
CA ALA A 242 19.97 -18.11 18.13
C ALA A 242 21.02 -17.08 17.67
N VAL A 243 20.61 -15.85 17.41
CA VAL A 243 21.45 -14.78 16.88
C VAL A 243 21.78 -13.69 17.91
N ASP A 244 21.08 -13.66 19.05
CA ASP A 244 21.32 -12.70 20.13
C ASP A 244 22.53 -13.10 20.96
N GLN A 245 23.67 -12.41 20.76
CA GLN A 245 24.89 -12.70 21.52
C GLN A 245 24.78 -12.32 22.99
N THR A 246 23.84 -11.43 23.35
CA THR A 246 23.67 -11.04 24.75
C THR A 246 23.13 -12.20 25.60
N SER A 247 22.44 -13.16 24.97
CA SER A 247 21.89 -14.37 25.61
C SER A 247 22.93 -15.34 26.14
N ASP A 248 24.18 -15.23 25.69
CA ASP A 248 25.31 -16.04 26.16
C ASP A 248 25.92 -15.52 27.47
N SER A 249 25.64 -14.26 27.83
CA SER A 249 26.10 -13.62 29.07
C SER A 249 25.06 -13.79 30.19
N ASP A 250 25.53 -13.98 31.42
CA ASP A 250 24.66 -14.03 32.59
C ASP A 250 23.92 -12.68 32.77
N PRO A 251 22.58 -12.65 32.96
CA PRO A 251 21.63 -13.76 32.93
C PRO A 251 21.42 -14.41 31.54
N ARG A 252 21.73 -15.70 31.36
CA ARG A 252 21.61 -16.41 30.07
C ARG A 252 20.17 -16.71 29.66
N GLY A 253 19.95 -16.81 28.36
CA GLY A 253 18.67 -17.12 27.72
C GLY A 253 17.98 -15.86 27.19
N GLY A 254 16.65 -15.76 27.28
CA GLY A 254 15.89 -14.64 26.75
C GLY A 254 14.46 -14.56 27.25
N ILE A 255 13.73 -13.51 26.83
CA ILE A 255 12.31 -13.31 27.19
C ILE A 255 11.37 -13.12 25.99
N ASN A 256 11.86 -13.28 24.76
CA ASN A 256 11.05 -13.04 23.56
C ASN A 256 9.95 -14.10 23.36
N LYS A 257 8.89 -13.68 22.67
CA LYS A 257 7.69 -14.46 22.34
C LYS A 257 7.45 -14.48 20.83
N ASP A 258 8.49 -14.38 20.02
CA ASP A 258 8.37 -14.19 18.56
C ASP A 258 7.73 -15.41 17.88
N ALA A 259 8.03 -16.60 18.40
CA ALA A 259 7.43 -17.85 17.97
C ALA A 259 7.07 -18.73 19.17
N VAL A 260 6.34 -19.83 18.93
CA VAL A 260 5.92 -20.75 19.99
C VAL A 260 7.09 -21.54 20.59
N ASP A 261 8.19 -21.63 19.86
CA ASP A 261 9.44 -22.29 20.22
C ASP A 261 10.53 -21.31 20.68
N SER A 262 10.22 -20.02 20.77
CA SER A 262 11.05 -19.02 21.46
C SER A 262 11.21 -19.33 22.95
N GLU A 263 12.18 -18.68 23.60
CA GLU A 263 12.42 -18.80 25.03
C GLU A 263 11.15 -18.58 25.85
N HIS A 264 10.32 -17.57 25.56
CA HIS A 264 9.01 -17.38 26.21
C HIS A 264 7.85 -17.76 25.29
N GLY A 265 8.08 -18.62 24.30
CA GLY A 265 7.12 -18.99 23.27
C GLY A 265 5.82 -19.62 23.78
N HIS A 266 5.81 -20.17 25.00
CA HIS A 266 4.60 -20.62 25.68
C HIS A 266 3.55 -19.51 25.89
N LEU A 267 3.96 -18.23 25.84
CA LEU A 267 3.09 -17.05 25.89
C LEU A 267 2.83 -16.42 24.52
N HIS A 268 3.39 -16.96 23.42
CA HIS A 268 3.30 -16.40 22.08
C HIS A 268 1.85 -16.10 21.66
N THR A 269 0.94 -17.06 21.83
CA THR A 269 -0.47 -16.86 21.45
C THR A 269 -1.13 -15.72 22.24
N GLN A 270 -0.82 -15.58 23.52
CA GLN A 270 -1.36 -14.49 24.36
C GLN A 270 -0.77 -13.14 23.96
N ALA A 271 0.54 -13.07 23.71
CA ALA A 271 1.21 -11.88 23.22
C ALA A 271 0.64 -11.43 21.87
N ALA A 272 0.53 -12.36 20.91
CA ALA A 272 -0.03 -12.10 19.58
C ALA A 272 -1.49 -11.62 19.65
N GLN A 273 -2.33 -12.22 20.50
CA GLN A 273 -3.71 -11.75 20.69
C GLN A 273 -3.79 -10.34 21.28
N THR A 274 -2.91 -10.04 22.24
CA THR A 274 -2.82 -8.69 22.84
C THR A 274 -2.33 -7.67 21.80
N ALA A 275 -1.38 -8.06 20.95
CA ALA A 275 -0.89 -7.25 19.84
C ALA A 275 -1.96 -6.99 18.76
N ILE A 276 -2.83 -7.97 18.46
CA ILE A 276 -4.01 -7.78 17.58
C ILE A 276 -4.97 -6.74 18.20
N ALA A 277 -5.23 -6.83 19.50
CA ALA A 277 -6.08 -5.88 20.21
C ALA A 277 -5.49 -4.46 20.18
N ALA A 278 -4.18 -4.33 20.42
CA ALA A 278 -3.47 -3.05 20.36
C ALA A 278 -3.44 -2.45 18.95
N THR A 279 -3.20 -3.29 17.93
CA THR A 279 -3.29 -2.89 16.52
C THR A 279 -4.68 -2.37 16.20
N THR A 280 -5.73 -3.06 16.66
CA THR A 280 -7.13 -2.65 16.47
C THR A 280 -7.40 -1.30 17.16
N GLU A 281 -6.93 -1.12 18.40
CA GLU A 281 -7.08 0.12 19.16
C GLU A 281 -6.42 1.32 18.45
N LEU A 282 -5.18 1.15 17.98
CA LEU A 282 -4.46 2.17 17.20
C LEU A 282 -5.23 2.59 15.95
N LEU A 283 -5.77 1.61 15.20
CA LEU A 283 -6.56 1.88 14.00
C LEU A 283 -7.89 2.58 14.32
N LEU A 284 -8.51 2.29 15.47
CA LEU A 284 -9.71 2.98 15.92
C LEU A 284 -9.43 4.42 16.42
N ASP A 285 -8.25 4.70 16.96
CA ASP A 285 -7.81 6.08 17.22
C ASP A 285 -7.65 6.86 15.90
N ILE A 286 -7.02 6.27 14.89
CA ILE A 286 -6.94 6.86 13.54
C ILE A 286 -8.33 7.10 12.98
N ARG A 287 -9.25 6.14 13.10
CA ARG A 287 -10.66 6.29 12.71
C ARG A 287 -11.32 7.46 13.43
N GLY A 288 -11.12 7.61 14.74
CA GLY A 288 -11.68 8.71 15.53
C GLY A 288 -11.27 10.08 14.99
N ALA A 289 -9.98 10.23 14.66
CA ALA A 289 -9.43 11.47 14.10
C ALA A 289 -9.87 11.70 12.64
N ALA A 290 -9.84 10.66 11.80
CA ALA A 290 -10.15 10.75 10.38
C ALA A 290 -11.66 10.89 10.11
N GLY A 291 -12.47 10.13 10.83
CA GLY A 291 -13.86 9.84 10.50
C GLY A 291 -13.99 8.61 9.59
N ASP A 292 -15.19 8.05 9.50
CA ASP A 292 -15.43 6.76 8.84
C ASP A 292 -15.03 6.75 7.36
N ALA A 293 -15.36 7.81 6.62
CA ALA A 293 -15.08 7.89 5.19
C ALA A 293 -13.57 7.93 4.88
N ASP A 294 -12.80 8.74 5.62
CA ASP A 294 -11.35 8.82 5.46
C ASP A 294 -10.63 7.58 5.99
N PHE A 295 -11.15 6.96 7.06
CA PHE A 295 -10.63 5.67 7.54
C PHE A 295 -10.82 4.56 6.50
N LEU A 296 -11.98 4.48 5.86
CA LEU A 296 -12.21 3.51 4.80
C LEU A 296 -11.32 3.78 3.57
N ARG A 297 -11.10 5.05 3.21
CA ARG A 297 -10.13 5.42 2.17
C ARG A 297 -8.70 5.03 2.55
N LEU A 298 -8.30 5.17 3.81
CA LEU A 298 -7.03 4.63 4.32
C LEU A 298 -6.96 3.12 4.12
N MET A 299 -8.06 2.39 4.34
CA MET A 299 -8.17 0.95 4.04
C MET A 299 -8.36 0.62 2.56
N GLY A 300 -8.34 1.59 1.64
CA GLY A 300 -8.54 1.33 0.21
C GLY A 300 -9.95 0.90 -0.16
N ILE A 301 -10.94 1.27 0.65
CA ILE A 301 -12.35 0.92 0.48
C ILE A 301 -13.14 2.16 0.06
N SER A 302 -13.89 2.05 -1.05
CA SER A 302 -14.92 3.01 -1.44
C SER A 302 -16.29 2.39 -1.23
N ARG A 303 -17.08 2.95 -0.30
CA ARG A 303 -18.42 2.42 0.06
C ARG A 303 -19.58 3.03 -0.72
N SER A 304 -19.37 4.14 -1.43
CA SER A 304 -20.50 4.76 -2.13
C SER A 304 -20.94 3.83 -3.27
N SER A 305 -22.25 3.51 -3.29
CA SER A 305 -22.87 2.70 -4.35
C SER A 305 -22.73 3.32 -5.73
N SER A 306 -22.48 4.64 -5.79
CA SER A 306 -22.20 5.40 -7.00
C SER A 306 -20.70 5.66 -7.20
N SER A 307 -19.81 5.01 -6.46
CA SER A 307 -18.35 5.17 -6.57
C SER A 307 -17.64 3.83 -6.77
N SER A 308 -16.55 3.83 -7.54
CA SER A 308 -15.59 2.73 -7.66
C SER A 308 -14.27 3.13 -6.99
N SER A 309 -13.46 2.14 -6.61
CA SER A 309 -12.12 2.38 -6.06
C SER A 309 -11.07 2.75 -7.13
N SER A 310 -11.49 2.91 -8.39
CA SER A 310 -10.62 3.37 -9.47
C SER A 310 -10.36 4.89 -9.36
N ALA A 311 -9.29 5.34 -10.01
CA ALA A 311 -8.97 6.75 -10.20
C ALA A 311 -9.12 7.12 -11.69
N LEU A 312 -9.49 8.38 -11.96
CA LEU A 312 -9.42 8.95 -13.31
C LEU A 312 -8.36 10.04 -13.33
N CYS A 313 -7.27 9.80 -14.04
CA CYS A 313 -6.12 10.71 -14.10
C CYS A 313 -5.85 11.18 -15.53
N PHE A 314 -5.96 12.49 -15.77
CA PHE A 314 -5.72 13.12 -17.06
C PHE A 314 -4.50 14.02 -17.02
N VAL A 315 -3.64 13.87 -18.03
CA VAL A 315 -2.50 14.73 -18.32
C VAL A 315 -2.71 15.35 -19.69
N VAL A 316 -2.97 16.66 -19.75
CA VAL A 316 -3.56 17.31 -20.92
C VAL A 316 -2.66 18.42 -21.47
N ASP A 317 -2.24 18.28 -22.71
CA ASP A 317 -1.56 19.34 -23.46
C ASP A 317 -2.52 20.50 -23.76
N THR A 318 -2.09 21.72 -23.46
CA THR A 318 -2.84 22.97 -23.62
C THR A 318 -2.16 23.95 -24.59
N SER A 319 -1.26 23.45 -25.44
CA SER A 319 -0.70 24.20 -26.56
C SER A 319 -1.77 24.64 -27.58
N ALA A 320 -1.44 25.64 -28.40
CA ALA A 320 -2.37 26.24 -29.36
C ALA A 320 -2.95 25.21 -30.37
N SER A 321 -2.15 24.24 -30.79
CA SER A 321 -2.55 23.18 -31.74
C SER A 321 -3.57 22.19 -31.16
N MET A 322 -3.66 22.07 -29.84
CA MET A 322 -4.64 21.21 -29.16
C MET A 322 -6.07 21.77 -29.14
N THR A 323 -6.34 22.94 -29.72
CA THR A 323 -7.65 23.64 -29.65
C THR A 323 -8.85 22.74 -29.96
N ASN A 324 -8.81 22.00 -31.08
CA ASN A 324 -9.94 21.13 -31.49
C ASN A 324 -10.03 19.89 -30.61
N VAL A 325 -8.88 19.27 -30.29
CA VAL A 325 -8.79 18.08 -29.43
C VAL A 325 -9.32 18.40 -28.03
N LEU A 326 -9.01 19.56 -27.46
CA LEU A 326 -9.54 20.01 -26.18
C LEU A 326 -11.07 20.17 -26.21
N ALA A 327 -11.63 20.67 -27.31
CA ALA A 327 -13.08 20.80 -27.46
C ALA A 327 -13.77 19.42 -27.46
N GLU A 328 -13.20 18.43 -28.13
CA GLU A 328 -13.72 17.06 -28.12
C GLU A 328 -13.46 16.34 -26.79
N LEU A 329 -12.30 16.54 -26.15
CA LEU A 329 -11.99 16.00 -24.83
C LEU A 329 -13.01 16.47 -23.79
N LYS A 330 -13.38 17.76 -23.78
CA LYS A 330 -14.41 18.30 -22.86
C LYS A 330 -15.76 17.61 -23.04
N LYS A 331 -16.20 17.42 -24.29
CA LYS A 331 -17.46 16.73 -24.62
C LYS A 331 -17.40 15.26 -24.22
N ALA A 332 -16.33 14.57 -24.59
CA ALA A 332 -16.12 13.15 -24.28
C ALA A 332 -16.08 12.92 -22.77
N THR A 333 -15.33 13.72 -22.03
CA THR A 333 -15.23 13.63 -20.55
C THR A 333 -16.60 13.80 -19.89
N SER A 334 -17.36 14.81 -20.32
CA SER A 334 -18.72 15.03 -19.83
C SER A 334 -19.63 13.83 -20.13
N SER A 335 -19.52 13.26 -21.34
CA SER A 335 -20.27 12.06 -21.73
C SER A 335 -19.89 10.84 -20.88
N ILE A 336 -18.59 10.60 -20.67
CA ILE A 336 -18.07 9.48 -19.87
C ILE A 336 -18.60 9.57 -18.44
N ILE A 337 -18.39 10.71 -17.76
CA ILE A 337 -18.81 10.91 -16.37
C ILE A 337 -20.33 10.79 -16.21
N ASN A 338 -21.11 11.27 -17.18
CA ASN A 338 -22.57 11.14 -17.15
C ASN A 338 -23.07 9.72 -17.48
N SER A 339 -22.26 8.89 -18.13
CA SER A 339 -22.65 7.54 -18.59
C SER A 339 -22.30 6.42 -17.61
N ILE A 340 -21.30 6.63 -16.76
CA ILE A 340 -20.83 5.60 -15.82
C ILE A 340 -21.72 5.54 -14.58
N SER A 341 -22.05 4.33 -14.15
CA SER A 341 -22.89 4.11 -12.95
C SER A 341 -22.12 4.26 -11.65
N LYS A 342 -20.79 4.08 -11.70
CA LYS A 342 -19.88 4.21 -10.56
C LYS A 342 -18.75 5.16 -10.94
N LEU A 343 -18.68 6.30 -10.27
CA LEU A 343 -17.68 7.33 -10.46
C LEU A 343 -16.35 6.91 -9.82
N PRO A 344 -15.20 7.27 -10.41
CA PRO A 344 -13.91 7.14 -9.77
C PRO A 344 -13.89 7.76 -8.36
N SER A 345 -13.18 7.11 -7.43
CA SER A 345 -12.98 7.60 -6.06
C SER A 345 -12.13 8.86 -5.96
N VAL A 346 -11.31 9.12 -6.99
CA VAL A 346 -10.48 10.32 -7.10
C VAL A 346 -10.28 10.69 -8.57
N PHE A 347 -10.31 12.00 -8.82
CA PHE A 347 -10.04 12.63 -10.10
C PHE A 347 -8.77 13.46 -10.00
N ILE A 348 -7.85 13.25 -10.95
CA ILE A 348 -6.58 13.96 -11.04
C ILE A 348 -6.49 14.62 -12.42
N LEU A 349 -6.17 15.92 -12.45
CA LEU A 349 -5.94 16.65 -13.69
C LEU A 349 -4.65 17.46 -13.58
N ILE A 350 -3.81 17.33 -14.60
CA ILE A 350 -2.59 18.13 -14.77
C ILE A 350 -2.59 18.61 -16.23
N SER A 351 -2.52 19.91 -16.44
CA SER A 351 -2.29 20.46 -17.78
C SER A 351 -0.82 20.78 -17.98
N PHE A 352 -0.36 20.80 -19.22
CA PHE A 352 0.98 21.23 -19.57
C PHE A 352 1.03 21.94 -20.93
N SER A 353 2.10 22.65 -21.18
CA SER A 353 2.45 23.25 -22.48
C SER A 353 3.97 23.45 -22.56
N ASN A 354 4.44 24.16 -23.58
CA ASN A 354 5.83 24.62 -23.68
C ASN A 354 6.20 25.69 -22.62
N THR A 355 5.22 26.36 -21.99
CA THR A 355 5.47 27.38 -20.95
C THR A 355 5.60 26.79 -19.55
N GLY A 356 5.18 25.53 -19.35
CA GLY A 356 5.23 24.87 -18.04
C GLY A 356 4.00 24.00 -17.78
N LEU A 357 3.82 23.66 -16.51
CA LEU A 357 2.72 22.86 -16.00
C LEU A 357 1.63 23.77 -15.41
N GLY A 358 0.38 23.38 -15.57
CA GLY A 358 -0.74 23.94 -14.83
C GLY A 358 -0.79 23.43 -13.39
N PRO A 359 -1.70 23.98 -12.57
CA PRO A 359 -1.87 23.52 -11.19
C PRO A 359 -2.36 22.07 -11.17
N LEU A 360 -1.78 21.27 -10.27
CA LEU A 360 -2.28 19.92 -9.97
C LEU A 360 -3.67 20.04 -9.32
N LEU A 361 -4.67 19.44 -9.95
CA LEU A 361 -5.97 19.21 -9.34
C LEU A 361 -6.05 17.76 -8.86
N ARG A 362 -6.43 17.58 -7.59
CA ARG A 362 -6.84 16.30 -7.02
C ARG A 362 -8.13 16.50 -6.25
N THR A 363 -9.19 15.80 -6.64
CA THR A 363 -10.53 15.98 -6.05
C THR A 363 -11.32 14.68 -6.03
N THR A 364 -12.23 14.53 -5.08
CA THR A 364 -13.22 13.44 -5.04
C THR A 364 -14.52 13.83 -5.73
N GLU A 365 -14.68 15.11 -6.11
CA GLU A 365 -15.92 15.65 -6.64
C GLU A 365 -15.88 15.74 -8.17
N SER A 366 -16.77 14.99 -8.84
CA SER A 366 -16.88 14.98 -10.30
C SER A 366 -17.19 16.37 -10.87
N ASP A 367 -17.99 17.17 -10.18
CA ASP A 367 -18.38 18.51 -10.61
C ASP A 367 -17.19 19.47 -10.63
N ILE A 368 -16.30 19.36 -9.63
CA ILE A 368 -15.06 20.13 -9.59
C ILE A 368 -14.17 19.71 -10.76
N PHE A 369 -13.98 18.40 -10.98
CA PHE A 369 -13.20 17.92 -12.12
C PHE A 369 -13.74 18.39 -13.47
N LEU A 370 -15.06 18.24 -13.71
CA LEU A 370 -15.71 18.73 -14.92
C LEU A 370 -15.55 20.24 -15.10
N SER A 371 -15.67 21.02 -14.03
CA SER A 371 -15.47 22.47 -14.10
C SER A 371 -14.05 22.83 -14.54
N GLN A 372 -13.04 22.13 -14.00
CA GLN A 372 -11.63 22.38 -14.29
C GLN A 372 -11.25 21.94 -15.71
N ILE A 373 -11.76 20.79 -16.17
CA ILE A 373 -11.63 20.35 -17.57
C ILE A 373 -12.23 21.40 -18.52
N ASN A 374 -13.41 21.94 -18.20
CA ASN A 374 -14.13 22.85 -19.08
C ASN A 374 -13.46 24.22 -19.25
N ILE A 375 -12.69 24.68 -18.24
CA ILE A 375 -11.95 25.95 -18.33
C ILE A 375 -10.60 25.84 -19.05
N LEU A 376 -10.10 24.63 -19.32
CA LEU A 376 -8.84 24.45 -20.06
C LEU A 376 -8.93 25.19 -21.40
N SER A 377 -7.95 26.02 -21.71
CA SER A 377 -7.87 26.75 -22.98
C SER A 377 -6.53 26.50 -23.64
N ALA A 378 -6.57 26.36 -24.97
CA ALA A 378 -5.36 26.33 -25.75
C ALA A 378 -4.68 27.71 -25.71
N SER A 379 -3.38 27.74 -25.46
CA SER A 379 -2.57 28.96 -25.41
C SER A 379 -1.24 28.75 -26.14
N GLY A 380 -0.71 29.80 -26.76
CA GLY A 380 0.48 29.71 -27.62
C GLY A 380 0.30 30.42 -28.96
N GLY A 381 1.24 30.21 -29.88
CA GLY A 381 1.29 30.93 -31.16
C GLY A 381 1.49 30.00 -32.34
N GLY A 382 0.40 29.63 -33.03
CA GLY A 382 0.43 28.87 -34.28
C GLY A 382 -0.45 27.62 -34.27
N ASN A 383 -0.60 26.97 -35.43
CA ASN A 383 -1.38 25.73 -35.60
C ASN A 383 -0.47 24.49 -35.78
N SER A 384 0.83 24.61 -35.48
CA SER A 384 1.79 23.51 -35.58
C SER A 384 1.99 22.89 -34.19
N PRO A 385 2.16 21.56 -34.07
CA PRO A 385 2.43 20.91 -32.78
C PRO A 385 3.59 21.57 -32.06
N GLU A 386 3.37 21.98 -30.81
CA GLU A 386 4.38 22.61 -29.97
C GLU A 386 4.86 21.58 -28.93
N PRO A 387 6.15 21.22 -28.87
CA PRO A 387 6.62 20.22 -27.94
C PRO A 387 6.50 20.74 -26.49
N GLY A 388 5.93 19.92 -25.60
CA GLY A 388 5.61 20.28 -24.21
C GLY A 388 6.44 19.52 -23.17
N ARG A 389 6.19 19.80 -21.88
CA ARG A 389 6.80 19.10 -20.73
C ARG A 389 5.92 17.92 -20.28
N SER A 390 5.66 16.98 -21.19
CA SER A 390 4.68 15.91 -20.97
C SER A 390 5.18 14.86 -19.97
N LEU A 391 6.48 14.58 -19.92
CA LEU A 391 7.03 13.59 -18.99
C LEU A 391 7.07 14.11 -17.55
N GLU A 392 7.33 15.40 -17.35
CA GLU A 392 7.23 16.01 -16.02
C GLU A 392 5.77 16.01 -15.52
N ALA A 393 4.81 16.31 -16.39
CA ALA A 393 3.39 16.24 -16.04
C ALA A 393 2.94 14.81 -15.72
N LEU A 394 3.39 13.82 -16.50
CA LEU A 394 3.17 12.39 -16.24
C LEU A 394 3.85 11.94 -14.94
N TRP A 395 5.06 12.40 -14.67
CA TRP A 395 5.78 12.12 -13.42
C TRP A 395 5.00 12.61 -12.20
N MET A 396 4.47 13.84 -12.25
CA MET A 396 3.61 14.35 -11.18
C MET A 396 2.33 13.51 -11.04
N ALA A 397 1.68 13.14 -12.15
CA ALA A 397 0.49 12.28 -12.13
C ALA A 397 0.76 10.92 -11.46
N LEU A 398 1.88 10.26 -11.80
CA LEU A 398 2.30 9.00 -11.19
C LEU A 398 2.60 9.13 -9.69
N SER A 399 3.10 10.28 -9.27
CA SER A 399 3.37 10.55 -7.84
C SER A 399 2.08 10.69 -7.03
N GLU A 400 0.99 11.16 -7.64
CA GLU A 400 -0.29 11.46 -6.97
C GLU A 400 -1.34 10.33 -7.11
N ALA A 401 -1.27 9.57 -8.20
CA ALA A 401 -2.24 8.52 -8.49
C ALA A 401 -2.09 7.36 -7.49
N PRO A 402 -3.21 6.76 -7.04
CA PRO A 402 -3.15 5.48 -6.33
C PRO A 402 -2.41 4.42 -7.17
N PRO A 403 -1.68 3.47 -6.54
CA PRO A 403 -1.06 2.37 -7.26
C PRO A 403 -2.09 1.57 -8.07
N SER A 404 -1.63 0.98 -9.17
CA SER A 404 -2.44 0.22 -10.14
C SER A 404 -3.56 1.03 -10.81
N SER A 405 -3.42 2.36 -10.89
CA SER A 405 -4.35 3.24 -11.61
C SER A 405 -4.12 3.23 -13.13
N GLN A 406 -4.96 3.97 -13.86
CA GLN A 406 -4.79 4.27 -15.28
C GLN A 406 -4.62 5.78 -15.46
N ILE A 407 -3.60 6.19 -16.21
CA ILE A 407 -3.33 7.59 -16.58
C ILE A 407 -3.53 7.75 -18.09
N PHE A 408 -4.21 8.83 -18.49
CA PHE A 408 -4.46 9.18 -19.90
C PHE A 408 -3.76 10.49 -20.24
N VAL A 409 -2.79 10.41 -21.13
CA VAL A 409 -1.99 11.55 -21.61
C VAL A 409 -2.49 11.96 -22.99
N PHE A 410 -2.86 13.23 -23.16
CA PHE A 410 -3.35 13.78 -24.44
C PHE A 410 -2.36 14.82 -24.95
N THR A 411 -1.78 14.60 -26.13
CA THR A 411 -0.82 15.52 -26.74
C THR A 411 -0.72 15.29 -28.24
N ASP A 412 -0.32 16.31 -28.99
CA ASP A 412 -0.08 16.21 -30.42
C ASP A 412 1.42 16.30 -30.77
N ALA A 413 2.30 16.37 -29.77
CA ALA A 413 3.71 16.64 -29.93
C ALA A 413 4.63 15.73 -29.09
N PRO A 414 5.90 15.56 -29.52
CA PRO A 414 6.96 14.95 -28.72
C PRO A 414 7.24 15.66 -27.38
N PRO A 415 7.80 14.95 -26.38
CA PRO A 415 8.25 15.57 -25.14
C PRO A 415 9.52 16.41 -25.37
N THR A 416 9.61 17.58 -24.74
CA THR A 416 10.87 18.37 -24.62
C THR A 416 11.79 17.86 -23.53
N ASP A 417 11.25 17.06 -22.62
CA ASP A 417 11.83 16.62 -21.36
C ASP A 417 12.13 15.11 -21.35
N ALA A 418 12.47 14.55 -22.51
CA ALA A 418 12.79 13.12 -22.71
C ALA A 418 13.81 12.54 -21.71
N HIS A 419 14.67 13.38 -21.13
CA HIS A 419 15.62 12.97 -20.08
C HIS A 419 14.94 12.49 -18.77
N LEU A 420 13.62 12.64 -18.63
CA LEU A 420 12.81 12.13 -17.51
C LEU A 420 12.28 10.72 -17.73
N GLU A 421 12.54 10.09 -18.88
CA GLU A 421 12.01 8.77 -19.23
C GLU A 421 12.31 7.72 -18.16
N SER A 422 13.54 7.66 -17.65
CA SER A 422 13.94 6.72 -16.59
C SER A 422 13.20 6.94 -15.27
N THR A 423 12.97 8.20 -14.89
CA THR A 423 12.19 8.57 -13.70
C THR A 423 10.72 8.17 -13.83
N VAL A 424 10.15 8.39 -15.00
CA VAL A 424 8.77 7.99 -15.31
C VAL A 424 8.64 6.46 -15.31
N LEU A 425 9.59 5.75 -15.92
CA LEU A 425 9.63 4.28 -15.90
C LEU A 425 9.76 3.73 -14.47
N ALA A 426 10.61 4.32 -13.64
CA ALA A 426 10.78 3.91 -12.25
C ALA A 426 9.45 3.95 -11.48
N LEU A 427 8.66 5.00 -11.69
CA LEU A 427 7.35 5.13 -11.05
C LEU A 427 6.29 4.23 -11.68
N ILE A 428 6.27 4.06 -13.00
CA ILE A 428 5.40 3.08 -13.67
C ILE A 428 5.61 1.68 -13.08
N GLU A 429 6.87 1.26 -12.95
CA GLU A 429 7.24 -0.05 -12.40
C GLU A 429 6.86 -0.17 -10.91
N THR A 430 7.14 0.87 -10.11
CA THR A 430 6.86 0.88 -8.66
C THR A 430 5.35 0.92 -8.37
N THR A 431 4.60 1.78 -9.06
CA THR A 431 3.16 1.93 -8.80
C THR A 431 2.32 0.96 -9.60
N GLN A 432 2.90 0.21 -10.55
CA GLN A 432 2.20 -0.68 -11.48
C GLN A 432 1.06 0.03 -12.24
N THR A 433 1.24 1.31 -12.55
CA THR A 433 0.23 2.17 -13.18
C THR A 433 0.28 2.05 -14.70
N GLY A 434 -0.88 1.82 -15.32
CA GLY A 434 -1.03 1.81 -16.77
C GLY A 434 -1.04 3.23 -17.35
N VAL A 435 -0.25 3.50 -18.39
CA VAL A 435 -0.18 4.82 -19.03
C VAL A 435 -0.59 4.71 -20.49
N ASN A 436 -1.65 5.43 -20.86
CA ASN A 436 -2.22 5.45 -22.21
C ASN A 436 -1.99 6.83 -22.83
N PHE A 437 -1.45 6.87 -24.05
CA PHE A 437 -1.22 8.11 -24.79
C PHE A 437 -2.20 8.23 -25.96
N PHE A 438 -2.86 9.39 -26.07
CA PHE A 438 -3.65 9.78 -27.23
C PHE A 438 -2.90 10.86 -28.02
N LEU A 439 -2.51 10.51 -29.26
CA LEU A 439 -1.63 11.29 -30.12
C LEU A 439 -2.37 11.69 -31.41
N THR A 440 -2.55 13.01 -31.66
CA THR A 440 -3.43 13.51 -32.74
C THR A 440 -2.75 14.12 -33.98
N ASN A 441 -1.43 14.39 -33.94
CA ASN A 441 -0.73 15.04 -35.07
C ASN A 441 0.73 14.58 -35.26
N VAL A 442 0.95 13.27 -35.38
CA VAL A 442 2.30 12.75 -35.61
C VAL A 442 2.63 12.68 -37.10
N GLY A 443 3.15 13.78 -37.64
CA GLY A 443 3.70 13.80 -39.00
C GLY A 443 4.83 12.77 -39.20
N ARG A 444 5.18 12.49 -40.46
CA ARG A 444 6.24 11.53 -40.85
C ARG A 444 7.63 11.77 -40.22
N SER A 445 7.88 12.95 -39.66
CA SER A 445 9.13 13.33 -38.99
C SER A 445 9.22 12.94 -37.50
N GLY A 446 8.16 12.35 -36.92
CA GLY A 446 8.05 12.04 -35.48
C GLY A 446 8.31 10.59 -35.05
N GLN A 447 8.87 9.73 -35.91
CA GLN A 447 9.03 8.29 -35.63
C GLN A 447 9.77 8.00 -34.30
N ARG A 448 10.91 8.66 -34.04
CA ARG A 448 11.67 8.50 -32.78
C ARG A 448 10.95 8.97 -31.51
N SER A 449 9.99 9.87 -31.63
CA SER A 449 9.26 10.40 -30.47
C SER A 449 8.04 9.55 -30.13
N ASN A 450 7.44 8.91 -31.14
CA ASN A 450 6.49 7.83 -30.91
C ASN A 450 7.16 6.64 -30.22
N GLU A 451 8.42 6.33 -30.55
CA GLU A 451 9.18 5.26 -29.89
C GLU A 451 9.27 5.46 -28.37
N LEU A 452 9.48 6.69 -27.89
CA LEU A 452 9.51 6.98 -26.44
C LEU A 452 8.16 6.72 -25.79
N TYR A 453 7.07 7.35 -26.26
CA TYR A 453 5.74 7.13 -25.68
C TYR A 453 5.31 5.66 -25.79
N GLN A 454 5.66 5.00 -26.91
CA GLN A 454 5.44 3.58 -27.12
C GLN A 454 6.17 2.75 -26.06
N SER A 455 7.46 3.01 -25.80
CA SER A 455 8.22 2.29 -24.77
C SER A 455 7.60 2.41 -23.37
N LEU A 456 7.10 3.60 -23.00
CA LEU A 456 6.40 3.82 -21.73
C LEU A 456 5.06 3.06 -21.67
N THR A 457 4.32 3.01 -22.78
CA THR A 457 3.06 2.23 -22.85
C THR A 457 3.31 0.73 -22.80
N GLU A 458 4.36 0.24 -23.46
CA GLU A 458 4.77 -1.16 -23.42
C GLU A 458 5.18 -1.57 -22.02
N ALA A 459 5.98 -0.75 -21.33
CA ALA A 459 6.40 -0.98 -19.95
C ALA A 459 5.20 -0.96 -18.97
N SER A 460 4.26 -0.03 -19.14
CA SER A 460 3.11 0.14 -18.24
C SER A 460 1.93 -0.79 -18.50
N GLY A 461 1.85 -1.39 -19.69
CA GLY A 461 0.66 -2.14 -20.13
C GLY A 461 -0.43 -1.30 -20.78
N GLY A 462 -0.17 -0.01 -21.01
CA GLY A 462 -1.12 0.90 -21.67
C GLY A 462 -1.03 0.86 -23.19
N GLN A 463 -1.66 1.84 -23.85
CA GLN A 463 -1.76 1.95 -25.30
C GLN A 463 -1.22 3.28 -25.82
N ALA A 464 -0.37 3.23 -26.85
CA ALA A 464 0.01 4.40 -27.65
C ALA A 464 -0.94 4.54 -28.86
N ILE A 465 -2.00 5.32 -28.69
CA ILE A 465 -3.09 5.52 -29.64
C ILE A 465 -2.79 6.74 -30.50
N VAL A 466 -2.54 6.52 -31.79
CA VAL A 466 -2.32 7.54 -32.81
C VAL A 466 -3.57 7.64 -33.69
N ILE A 467 -4.23 8.78 -33.66
CA ILE A 467 -5.54 9.01 -34.26
C ILE A 467 -5.62 10.41 -34.89
N THR A 468 -6.61 10.66 -35.74
CA THR A 468 -6.92 12.04 -36.17
C THR A 468 -7.91 12.71 -35.21
N GLU A 469 -8.08 14.03 -35.33
CA GLU A 469 -9.09 14.77 -34.57
C GLU A 469 -10.51 14.21 -34.77
N GLU A 470 -10.83 13.75 -35.98
CA GLU A 470 -12.15 13.19 -36.33
C GLU A 470 -12.41 11.82 -35.68
N GLN A 471 -11.34 11.07 -35.41
CA GLN A 471 -11.37 9.72 -34.80
C GLN A 471 -11.34 9.78 -33.26
N PHE A 472 -11.03 10.95 -32.70
CA PHE A 472 -10.88 11.15 -31.27
C PHE A 472 -12.09 10.66 -30.48
N PRO A 473 -13.34 11.07 -30.76
CA PRO A 473 -14.50 10.72 -29.94
C PRO A 473 -14.71 9.20 -29.76
N GLN A 474 -14.38 8.41 -30.78
CA GLN A 474 -14.51 6.96 -30.78
C GLN A 474 -13.37 6.30 -30.00
N ALA A 475 -12.15 6.81 -30.13
CA ALA A 475 -10.97 6.28 -29.44
C ALA A 475 -11.04 6.46 -27.92
N VAL A 476 -11.63 7.56 -27.42
CA VAL A 476 -11.73 7.83 -25.97
C VAL A 476 -12.62 6.84 -25.22
N THR A 477 -13.38 5.99 -25.93
CA THR A 477 -14.24 4.97 -25.31
C THR A 477 -13.45 3.95 -24.48
N ILE A 478 -12.16 3.74 -24.77
CA ILE A 478 -11.25 2.92 -23.96
C ILE A 478 -11.14 3.43 -22.51
N ILE A 479 -11.32 4.73 -22.27
CA ILE A 479 -11.30 5.29 -20.91
C ILE A 479 -12.41 4.68 -20.08
N THR A 480 -13.62 4.58 -20.65
CA THR A 480 -14.77 3.94 -19.99
C THR A 480 -14.50 2.47 -19.68
N ASP A 481 -13.83 1.74 -20.56
CA ASP A 481 -13.45 0.34 -20.32
C ASP A 481 -12.39 0.21 -19.22
N SER A 482 -11.42 1.13 -19.20
CA SER A 482 -10.25 1.09 -18.32
C SER A 482 -10.57 1.45 -16.86
N ILE A 483 -11.64 2.22 -16.62
CA ILE A 483 -12.06 2.60 -15.27
C ILE A 483 -13.11 1.65 -14.67
N ARG A 484 -13.50 0.59 -15.39
CA ARG A 484 -14.47 -0.40 -14.90
C ARG A 484 -13.93 -1.13 -13.67
N PRO A 485 -14.78 -1.40 -12.66
CA PRO A 485 -14.39 -2.25 -11.53
C PRO A 485 -13.97 -3.65 -12.00
N ALA A 486 -13.02 -4.26 -11.30
CA ALA A 486 -12.59 -5.64 -11.53
C ALA A 486 -12.05 -5.92 -12.95
N LEU A 487 -11.45 -4.93 -13.60
CA LEU A 487 -10.72 -5.11 -14.85
C LEU A 487 -9.44 -5.93 -14.60
N VAL A 488 -9.27 -7.00 -15.39
CA VAL A 488 -8.12 -7.91 -15.32
C VAL A 488 -7.43 -8.05 -16.67
N THR A 489 -6.12 -8.29 -16.65
CA THR A 489 -5.33 -8.63 -17.84
C THR A 489 -5.21 -10.15 -17.94
N ILE A 490 -5.72 -10.71 -19.04
CA ILE A 490 -5.70 -12.16 -19.30
C ILE A 490 -4.44 -12.55 -20.05
N SER A 491 -4.06 -11.73 -21.03
CA SER A 491 -2.84 -11.90 -21.79
C SER A 491 -2.39 -10.60 -22.42
N GLN A 492 -1.08 -10.38 -22.50
CA GLN A 492 -0.48 -9.28 -23.23
C GLN A 492 0.77 -9.73 -23.98
N THR A 493 0.99 -9.18 -25.17
CA THR A 493 2.18 -9.41 -25.98
C THR A 493 2.58 -8.15 -26.74
N VAL A 494 3.88 -7.99 -26.92
CA VAL A 494 4.49 -6.95 -27.75
C VAL A 494 5.44 -7.63 -28.73
N ARG A 495 5.42 -7.21 -29.99
CA ARG A 495 6.33 -7.71 -31.04
C ARG A 495 6.93 -6.53 -31.78
N ASP A 496 8.23 -6.32 -31.58
CA ASP A 496 9.05 -5.39 -32.34
C ASP A 496 10.42 -6.04 -32.65
N PRO A 497 10.73 -6.37 -33.92
CA PRO A 497 9.87 -6.22 -35.10
C PRO A 497 8.67 -7.18 -35.07
N GLY A 498 7.63 -6.87 -35.87
CA GLY A 498 6.45 -7.72 -36.00
C GLY A 498 6.76 -9.11 -36.56
N THR A 499 5.97 -10.10 -36.16
CA THR A 499 6.06 -11.47 -36.65
C THR A 499 4.70 -12.09 -36.91
N THR A 500 4.63 -13.03 -37.85
CA THR A 500 3.44 -13.87 -38.07
C THR A 500 3.45 -14.99 -37.04
N GLU A 501 2.55 -14.89 -36.07
CA GLU A 501 2.50 -15.78 -34.90
C GLU A 501 1.06 -15.98 -34.44
N THR A 502 0.81 -17.10 -33.78
CA THR A 502 -0.46 -17.39 -33.13
C THR A 502 -0.31 -17.27 -31.61
N PHE A 503 -1.05 -16.35 -31.02
CA PHE A 503 -1.15 -16.18 -29.57
C PHE A 503 -2.33 -16.97 -29.03
N SER A 504 -2.18 -17.56 -27.84
CA SER A 504 -3.27 -18.28 -27.18
C SER A 504 -3.48 -17.78 -25.75
N PHE A 505 -4.74 -17.71 -25.34
CA PHE A 505 -5.12 -17.34 -23.98
C PHE A 505 -6.34 -18.14 -23.53
N THR A 506 -6.55 -18.21 -22.22
CA THR A 506 -7.64 -18.99 -21.62
C THR A 506 -8.67 -18.06 -21.00
N VAL A 507 -9.94 -18.26 -21.36
CA VAL A 507 -11.09 -17.55 -20.79
C VAL A 507 -11.84 -18.50 -19.86
N ASP A 508 -11.89 -18.16 -18.58
CA ASP A 508 -12.56 -18.93 -17.54
C ASP A 508 -13.99 -18.43 -17.26
N ASP A 509 -14.72 -19.15 -16.40
CA ASP A 509 -16.13 -18.90 -16.08
C ASP A 509 -16.41 -17.53 -15.46
N SER A 510 -15.42 -16.91 -14.82
CA SER A 510 -15.60 -15.62 -14.14
C SER A 510 -15.51 -14.42 -15.08
N VAL A 511 -14.95 -14.60 -16.29
CA VAL A 511 -14.65 -13.51 -17.22
C VAL A 511 -15.92 -13.03 -17.93
N LYS A 512 -16.16 -11.73 -17.86
CA LYS A 512 -17.21 -11.00 -18.59
C LYS A 512 -16.58 -9.91 -19.43
N ASN A 513 -17.35 -9.39 -20.40
CA ASN A 513 -16.98 -8.21 -21.21
C ASN A 513 -15.54 -8.29 -21.75
N LEU A 514 -15.25 -9.41 -22.41
CA LEU A 514 -13.93 -9.70 -22.96
C LEU A 514 -13.61 -8.75 -24.12
N THR A 515 -12.52 -8.02 -24.01
CA THR A 515 -12.07 -7.06 -25.01
C THR A 515 -10.64 -7.35 -25.43
N VAL A 516 -10.37 -7.24 -26.73
CA VAL A 516 -9.01 -7.33 -27.28
C VAL A 516 -8.63 -5.96 -27.85
N TYR A 517 -7.56 -5.37 -27.34
CA TYR A 517 -6.95 -4.17 -27.89
C TYR A 517 -5.73 -4.56 -28.71
N ILE A 518 -5.63 -4.02 -29.93
CA ILE A 518 -4.48 -4.18 -30.80
C ILE A 518 -4.03 -2.79 -31.24
N THR A 519 -2.77 -2.46 -30.97
CA THR A 519 -2.11 -1.26 -31.49
C THR A 519 -1.05 -1.66 -32.50
N GLY A 520 -1.02 -1.00 -33.66
CA GLY A 520 -0.05 -1.28 -34.71
C GLY A 520 -0.45 -0.72 -36.07
N SER A 521 0.50 -0.67 -37.01
CA SER A 521 0.26 -0.16 -38.36
C SER A 521 -0.50 -1.17 -39.22
N THR A 522 -1.84 -1.12 -39.18
CA THR A 522 -2.75 -1.94 -40.01
C THR A 522 -2.52 -3.46 -39.92
N PRO A 523 -2.49 -4.07 -38.72
CA PRO A 523 -2.27 -5.50 -38.60
C PRO A 523 -3.44 -6.31 -39.19
N SER A 524 -3.14 -7.32 -40.01
CA SER A 524 -4.11 -8.35 -40.37
C SER A 524 -4.14 -9.41 -39.28
N PHE A 525 -5.33 -9.76 -38.80
CA PHE A 525 -5.47 -10.78 -37.76
C PHE A 525 -6.75 -11.58 -37.90
N THR A 526 -6.78 -12.74 -37.26
CA THR A 526 -7.97 -13.59 -37.14
C THR A 526 -8.13 -14.05 -35.70
N ILE A 527 -9.29 -13.76 -35.11
CA ILE A 527 -9.66 -14.25 -33.78
C ILE A 527 -10.36 -15.59 -33.96
N ILE A 528 -9.99 -16.57 -33.14
CA ILE A 528 -10.55 -17.93 -33.14
C ILE A 528 -11.03 -18.25 -31.73
N SER A 529 -12.33 -18.58 -31.61
CA SER A 529 -12.94 -18.95 -30.34
C SER A 529 -12.62 -20.37 -29.90
N ALA A 530 -12.97 -20.70 -28.65
CA ALA A 530 -12.80 -22.04 -28.10
C ALA A 530 -13.56 -23.13 -28.89
N SER A 531 -14.67 -22.79 -29.55
CA SER A 531 -15.40 -23.72 -30.43
C SER A 531 -14.83 -23.81 -31.86
N GLY A 532 -13.78 -23.05 -32.17
CA GLY A 532 -13.19 -22.98 -33.51
C GLY A 532 -13.88 -22.03 -34.49
N ALA A 533 -14.87 -21.23 -34.04
CA ALA A 533 -15.43 -20.17 -34.86
C ALA A 533 -14.38 -19.06 -35.05
N SER A 534 -14.35 -18.41 -36.22
CA SER A 534 -13.31 -17.43 -36.54
C SER A 534 -13.87 -16.14 -37.13
N GLN A 535 -13.25 -15.00 -36.82
CA GLN A 535 -13.56 -13.69 -37.40
C GLN A 535 -12.26 -12.99 -37.80
N SER A 536 -12.15 -12.59 -39.06
CA SER A 536 -11.01 -11.85 -39.59
C SER A 536 -11.14 -10.35 -39.33
N SER A 537 -10.01 -9.64 -39.30
CA SER A 537 -9.96 -8.19 -39.12
C SER A 537 -10.74 -7.37 -40.15
N GLY A 538 -11.02 -7.93 -41.33
CA GLY A 538 -11.87 -7.30 -42.36
C GLY A 538 -13.37 -7.34 -42.09
N THR A 539 -13.83 -8.01 -41.04
CA THR A 539 -15.25 -8.16 -40.68
C THR A 539 -15.56 -7.34 -39.42
N SER A 540 -16.06 -6.12 -39.61
CA SER A 540 -16.33 -5.16 -38.52
C SER A 540 -17.38 -5.64 -37.52
N SER A 541 -18.36 -6.43 -37.95
CA SER A 541 -19.30 -7.11 -37.06
C SER A 541 -19.54 -8.51 -37.57
N GLY A 542 -19.34 -9.51 -36.70
CA GLY A 542 -19.40 -10.91 -37.07
C GLY A 542 -19.81 -11.82 -35.91
N SER A 543 -19.59 -13.12 -36.09
CA SER A 543 -20.06 -14.13 -35.13
C SER A 543 -19.36 -14.09 -33.76
N LEU A 544 -18.19 -13.45 -33.66
CA LEU A 544 -17.42 -13.38 -32.41
C LEU A 544 -17.56 -12.04 -31.69
N GLY A 545 -17.88 -10.96 -32.41
CA GLY A 545 -18.06 -9.63 -31.82
C GLY A 545 -17.94 -8.49 -32.83
N THR A 546 -17.70 -7.29 -32.30
CA THR A 546 -17.55 -6.06 -33.08
C THR A 546 -16.10 -5.58 -33.04
N ILE A 547 -15.57 -5.19 -34.19
CA ILE A 547 -14.23 -4.64 -34.40
C ILE A 547 -14.39 -3.17 -34.78
N GLN A 548 -13.78 -2.28 -34.00
CA GLN A 548 -13.65 -0.86 -34.30
C GLN A 548 -12.19 -0.53 -34.55
N THR A 549 -11.93 0.40 -35.46
CA THR A 549 -10.57 0.75 -35.89
C THR A 549 -10.46 2.24 -36.03
N GLU A 550 -9.63 2.85 -35.19
CA GLU A 550 -9.36 4.28 -35.14
C GLU A 550 -7.85 4.50 -35.23
N GLY A 551 -7.38 5.05 -36.35
CA GLY A 551 -5.96 5.23 -36.60
C GLY A 551 -5.16 3.92 -36.51
N ASN A 552 -4.18 3.85 -35.60
CA ASN A 552 -3.40 2.64 -35.31
C ASN A 552 -4.01 1.72 -34.24
N PHE A 553 -5.17 2.09 -33.68
CA PHE A 553 -5.81 1.42 -32.56
C PHE A 553 -7.03 0.63 -33.02
N ILE A 554 -7.08 -0.63 -32.61
CA ILE A 554 -8.19 -1.55 -32.90
C ILE A 554 -8.72 -2.07 -31.58
N SER A 555 -10.03 -1.91 -31.37
CA SER A 555 -10.74 -2.52 -30.25
C SER A 555 -11.68 -3.60 -30.77
N VAL A 556 -11.63 -4.77 -30.14
CA VAL A 556 -12.49 -5.91 -30.47
C VAL A 556 -13.30 -6.27 -29.24
N LEU A 557 -14.56 -5.83 -29.23
CA LEU A 557 -15.51 -6.18 -28.19
C LEU A 557 -16.14 -7.53 -28.53
N LEU A 558 -15.77 -8.57 -27.78
CA LEU A 558 -16.29 -9.91 -28.00
C LEU A 558 -17.68 -10.07 -27.38
N ASN A 559 -18.46 -10.98 -27.96
CA ASN A 559 -19.83 -11.26 -27.50
C ASN A 559 -19.84 -11.64 -26.00
N SER A 560 -20.81 -11.10 -25.26
CA SER A 560 -20.99 -11.34 -23.83
C SER A 560 -22.23 -12.23 -23.60
N PRO A 561 -22.14 -13.34 -22.84
CA PRO A 561 -20.93 -13.87 -22.21
C PRO A 561 -19.95 -14.50 -23.23
N PRO A 562 -18.63 -14.38 -23.02
CA PRO A 562 -17.66 -14.99 -23.92
C PRO A 562 -17.69 -16.52 -23.82
N GLN A 563 -17.32 -17.21 -24.91
CA GLN A 563 -17.12 -18.66 -24.87
C GLN A 563 -15.94 -18.99 -23.95
N LYS A 564 -16.14 -19.97 -23.07
CA LYS A 564 -15.12 -20.46 -22.13
C LYS A 564 -14.14 -21.37 -22.85
N GLY A 565 -12.88 -21.38 -22.41
CA GLY A 565 -11.82 -22.24 -22.92
C GLY A 565 -10.70 -21.47 -23.62
N GLN A 566 -9.96 -22.17 -24.48
CA GLN A 566 -8.77 -21.62 -25.13
C GLN A 566 -9.14 -20.84 -26.40
N TRP A 567 -8.77 -19.58 -26.44
CA TRP A 567 -8.89 -18.70 -27.60
C TRP A 567 -7.54 -18.54 -28.29
N ARG A 568 -7.58 -18.15 -29.57
CA ARG A 568 -6.37 -17.85 -30.34
C ARG A 568 -6.53 -16.57 -31.15
N ILE A 569 -5.43 -15.83 -31.30
CA ILE A 569 -5.31 -14.69 -32.21
C ILE A 569 -4.17 -15.01 -33.16
N ASN A 570 -4.50 -15.21 -34.43
CA ASN A 570 -3.51 -15.36 -35.49
C ASN A 570 -3.15 -13.97 -36.00
N MET A 571 -1.94 -13.51 -35.70
CA MET A 571 -1.41 -12.27 -36.23
C MET A 571 -0.67 -12.52 -37.53
N ASN A 572 -0.94 -11.67 -38.52
CA ASN A 572 -0.25 -11.66 -39.80
C ASN A 572 0.26 -10.24 -40.08
N SER A 573 1.26 -9.81 -39.29
CA SER A 573 1.91 -8.52 -39.42
C SER A 573 3.41 -8.67 -39.20
N LEU A 574 4.21 -8.15 -40.14
CA LEU A 574 5.66 -7.98 -39.98
C LEU A 574 6.02 -6.60 -39.42
N GLN A 575 5.04 -5.72 -39.25
CA GLN A 575 5.20 -4.43 -38.60
C GLN A 575 4.94 -4.57 -37.09
N PRO A 576 5.57 -3.76 -36.23
CA PRO A 576 5.37 -3.84 -34.80
C PRO A 576 3.91 -3.78 -34.38
N TYR A 577 3.56 -4.55 -33.36
CA TYR A 577 2.22 -4.57 -32.79
C TYR A 577 2.23 -4.95 -31.32
N THR A 578 1.21 -4.48 -30.62
CA THR A 578 0.87 -4.88 -29.25
C THR A 578 -0.53 -5.47 -29.23
N ILE A 579 -0.72 -6.53 -28.45
CA ILE A 579 -2.04 -7.14 -28.20
C ILE A 579 -2.25 -7.18 -26.71
N THR A 580 -3.39 -6.68 -26.25
CA THR A 580 -3.80 -6.75 -24.84
C THR A 580 -5.20 -7.34 -24.78
N VAL A 581 -5.36 -8.42 -24.02
CA VAL A 581 -6.64 -9.09 -23.79
C VAL A 581 -7.07 -8.83 -22.37
N THR A 582 -8.19 -8.14 -22.21
CA THR A 582 -8.75 -7.76 -20.91
C THR A 582 -10.18 -8.27 -20.74
N GLY A 583 -10.64 -8.31 -19.49
CA GLY A 583 -12.04 -8.59 -19.17
C GLY A 583 -12.36 -8.20 -17.74
N GLU A 584 -13.62 -8.33 -17.36
CA GLU A 584 -14.10 -8.15 -15.99
C GLU A 584 -14.11 -9.49 -15.27
N SER A 585 -13.44 -9.59 -14.11
CA SER A 585 -13.40 -10.81 -13.32
C SER A 585 -13.10 -10.51 -11.85
N ALA A 586 -13.79 -11.21 -10.95
CA ALA A 586 -13.45 -11.19 -9.52
C ALA A 586 -12.12 -11.94 -9.22
N ILE A 587 -11.68 -12.81 -10.14
CA ILE A 587 -10.42 -13.55 -10.04
C ILE A 587 -9.32 -12.72 -10.66
N ASP A 588 -8.44 -12.21 -9.82
CA ASP A 588 -7.25 -11.44 -10.18
C ASP A 588 -6.12 -11.78 -9.20
N PHE A 589 -4.97 -11.12 -9.35
CA PHE A 589 -3.85 -11.28 -8.45
C PHE A 589 -3.09 -9.96 -8.22
N LEU A 590 -2.43 -9.89 -7.09
CA LEU A 590 -1.43 -8.88 -6.75
C LEU A 590 -0.08 -9.59 -6.62
N TYR A 591 0.99 -8.95 -7.07
CA TYR A 591 2.35 -9.48 -6.93
C TYR A 591 3.34 -8.38 -6.54
N ASP A 592 4.38 -8.75 -5.81
CA ASP A 592 5.53 -7.91 -5.45
C ASP A 592 6.76 -8.80 -5.60
N ILE A 593 7.86 -8.19 -6.00
CA ILE A 593 9.17 -8.81 -5.85
C ILE A 593 9.58 -8.63 -4.40
N VAL A 594 10.05 -9.70 -3.76
CA VAL A 594 10.40 -9.68 -2.34
C VAL A 594 11.80 -10.22 -2.10
N GLU A 595 12.48 -9.65 -1.11
CA GLU A 595 13.70 -10.18 -0.54
C GLU A 595 13.35 -11.03 0.68
N VAL A 596 13.72 -12.31 0.63
CA VAL A 596 13.52 -13.25 1.74
C VAL A 596 14.73 -13.19 2.66
N PHE A 597 14.50 -13.00 3.95
CA PHE A 597 15.53 -12.98 4.98
C PHE A 597 15.22 -14.03 6.06
N HIS A 598 16.26 -14.56 6.70
CA HIS A 598 16.16 -15.64 7.67
C HIS A 598 16.55 -15.22 9.09
N SER A 599 16.97 -13.97 9.27
CA SER A 599 17.53 -13.43 10.53
C SER A 599 17.22 -11.93 10.63
N PRO A 600 16.96 -11.38 11.82
CA PRO A 600 16.86 -12.08 13.12
C PRO A 600 15.62 -12.97 13.25
N THR A 601 14.54 -12.62 12.55
CA THR A 601 13.32 -13.43 12.38
C THR A 601 13.14 -13.78 10.89
N PRO A 602 12.73 -15.01 10.52
CA PRO A 602 12.46 -15.34 9.12
C PRO A 602 11.26 -14.55 8.56
N GLY A 603 11.44 -13.92 7.40
CA GLY A 603 10.44 -13.07 6.79
C GLY A 603 10.78 -12.66 5.36
N PHE A 604 9.99 -11.76 4.80
CA PHE A 604 10.30 -11.14 3.51
C PHE A 604 9.79 -9.70 3.45
N ALA A 605 10.50 -8.85 2.71
CA ALA A 605 10.15 -7.45 2.48
C ALA A 605 10.05 -7.15 0.98
N THR A 606 9.17 -6.24 0.60
CA THR A 606 9.02 -5.78 -0.79
C THR A 606 10.30 -5.10 -1.26
N LEU A 607 10.75 -5.43 -2.47
CA LEU A 607 11.89 -4.80 -3.11
C LEU A 607 11.41 -3.57 -3.90
N GLU A 608 11.75 -2.37 -3.42
CA GLU A 608 11.40 -1.07 -4.06
C GLU A 608 12.30 -0.72 -5.27
N SER A 609 12.75 -1.74 -6.01
CA SER A 609 13.67 -1.62 -7.14
C SER A 609 13.51 -2.80 -8.11
N ARG A 610 14.22 -2.76 -9.24
CA ARG A 610 14.27 -3.89 -10.18
C ARG A 610 14.89 -5.14 -9.53
N PRO A 611 14.42 -6.36 -9.87
CA PRO A 611 15.02 -7.59 -9.38
C PRO A 611 16.45 -7.75 -9.90
N PRO A 612 17.31 -8.49 -9.17
CA PRO A 612 18.66 -8.77 -9.64
C PRO A 612 18.65 -9.59 -10.93
N ALA A 613 19.53 -9.27 -11.86
CA ALA A 613 19.69 -9.98 -13.14
C ALA A 613 20.30 -11.39 -13.00
N SER A 614 20.83 -11.72 -11.82
CA SER A 614 21.42 -13.02 -11.53
C SER A 614 21.00 -13.51 -10.15
N GLY A 615 21.03 -14.82 -9.95
CA GLY A 615 20.57 -15.46 -8.72
C GLY A 615 19.05 -15.69 -8.69
N ASN A 616 18.57 -16.07 -7.51
CA ASN A 616 17.16 -16.36 -7.29
C ASN A 616 16.38 -15.07 -7.05
N THR A 617 15.13 -15.03 -7.54
CA THR A 617 14.19 -13.94 -7.30
C THR A 617 12.91 -14.53 -6.71
N SER A 618 12.36 -13.90 -5.68
CA SER A 618 11.12 -14.34 -5.05
C SER A 618 9.98 -13.37 -5.34
N LEU A 619 8.78 -13.90 -5.55
CA LEU A 619 7.55 -13.14 -5.69
C LEU A 619 6.59 -13.48 -4.55
N SER A 620 6.02 -12.46 -3.92
CA SER A 620 4.84 -12.62 -3.06
C SER A 620 3.59 -12.40 -3.89
N ILE A 621 2.65 -13.35 -3.87
CA ILE A 621 1.42 -13.36 -4.67
C ILE A 621 0.20 -13.50 -3.76
N THR A 622 -0.79 -12.62 -3.97
CA THR A 622 -2.10 -12.69 -3.33
C THR A 622 -3.19 -12.79 -4.40
N LEU A 623 -4.11 -13.74 -4.27
CA LEU A 623 -5.23 -13.91 -5.20
C LEU A 623 -6.49 -13.22 -4.70
N THR A 624 -7.33 -12.75 -5.62
CA THR A 624 -8.72 -12.36 -5.34
C THR A 624 -9.70 -13.36 -5.94
N GLY A 625 -10.98 -13.29 -5.52
CA GLY A 625 -12.04 -14.15 -6.05
C GLY A 625 -12.49 -15.27 -5.12
N GLY A 626 -12.12 -15.18 -3.84
CA GLY A 626 -12.55 -16.09 -2.78
C GLY A 626 -11.67 -17.33 -2.58
N SER A 627 -11.99 -18.08 -1.52
CA SER A 627 -11.18 -19.21 -1.03
C SER A 627 -11.20 -20.47 -1.92
N SER A 628 -12.09 -20.53 -2.92
CA SER A 628 -12.15 -21.65 -3.87
C SER A 628 -11.11 -21.55 -4.98
N ILE A 629 -10.36 -20.44 -5.06
CA ILE A 629 -9.32 -20.22 -6.08
C ILE A 629 -7.98 -20.75 -5.56
N LYS A 630 -7.34 -21.60 -6.35
CA LYS A 630 -6.01 -22.16 -6.04
C LYS A 630 -5.01 -21.82 -7.13
N LEU A 631 -3.84 -21.35 -6.73
CA LEU A 631 -2.71 -21.14 -7.62
C LEU A 631 -2.04 -22.48 -7.92
N THR A 632 -1.78 -22.78 -9.19
CA THR A 632 -1.08 -24.02 -9.59
C THR A 632 0.29 -23.73 -10.16
N ASP A 633 0.40 -22.70 -11.01
CA ASP A 633 1.62 -22.39 -11.72
C ASP A 633 1.82 -20.88 -11.83
N VAL A 634 3.07 -20.45 -11.72
CA VAL A 634 3.52 -19.08 -11.92
C VAL A 634 4.77 -19.13 -12.80
N ALA A 635 4.82 -18.28 -13.81
CA ALA A 635 5.96 -18.21 -14.71
C ALA A 635 6.30 -16.76 -15.07
N LEU A 636 7.58 -16.50 -15.29
CA LEU A 636 8.07 -15.28 -15.93
C LEU A 636 8.14 -15.51 -17.44
N ILE A 637 7.42 -14.71 -18.20
CA ILE A 637 7.31 -14.84 -19.67
C ILE A 637 8.07 -13.70 -20.33
N GLN A 638 9.09 -14.03 -21.11
CA GLN A 638 9.85 -13.03 -21.86
C GLN A 638 8.96 -12.33 -22.88
N VAL A 639 9.05 -11.00 -22.96
CA VAL A 639 8.20 -10.19 -23.86
C VAL A 639 8.49 -10.49 -25.33
N SER A 640 9.76 -10.45 -25.73
CA SER A 640 10.21 -10.52 -27.13
C SER A 640 10.50 -11.94 -27.65
N GLY A 641 10.44 -12.94 -26.78
CA GLY A 641 10.86 -14.30 -27.08
C GLY A 641 9.87 -15.36 -26.60
N SER A 642 10.35 -16.60 -26.54
CA SER A 642 9.61 -17.75 -26.04
C SER A 642 10.19 -18.29 -24.72
N ASP A 643 11.10 -17.55 -24.07
CA ASP A 643 11.67 -17.97 -22.80
C ASP A 643 10.60 -17.88 -21.69
N GLU A 644 10.46 -18.98 -20.96
CA GLU A 644 9.50 -19.14 -19.86
C GLU A 644 10.27 -19.70 -18.66
N VAL A 645 10.28 -18.94 -17.56
CA VAL A 645 10.89 -19.39 -16.30
C VAL A 645 9.80 -19.72 -15.30
N LYS A 646 9.64 -21.01 -15.00
CA LYS A 646 8.66 -21.48 -14.02
C LYS A 646 9.18 -21.31 -12.60
N GLY A 647 8.30 -20.86 -11.72
CA GLY A 647 8.56 -20.72 -10.29
C GLY A 647 8.13 -21.93 -9.48
N THR A 648 8.76 -22.10 -8.32
CA THR A 648 8.29 -23.03 -7.29
C THR A 648 7.29 -22.30 -6.40
N VAL A 649 6.03 -22.76 -6.40
CA VAL A 649 4.92 -22.12 -5.67
C VAL A 649 4.75 -22.74 -4.30
N GLU A 650 4.78 -21.92 -3.26
CA GLU A 650 4.58 -22.31 -1.87
C GLU A 650 3.47 -21.48 -1.25
N LYS A 651 2.55 -22.12 -0.53
CA LYS A 651 1.45 -21.41 0.13
C LYS A 651 1.94 -20.86 1.48
N THR A 652 1.67 -19.59 1.75
CA THR A 652 2.04 -18.96 3.02
C THR A 652 0.96 -19.18 4.09
N ASN A 653 1.34 -19.06 5.37
CA ASN A 653 0.40 -19.14 6.50
C ASN A 653 -0.62 -17.99 6.51
N SER A 654 -0.33 -16.87 5.83
CA SER A 654 -1.24 -15.73 5.63
C SER A 654 -2.27 -15.95 4.50
N GLY A 655 -2.26 -17.12 3.84
CA GLY A 655 -3.22 -17.43 2.77
C GLY A 655 -2.80 -16.97 1.37
N GLY A 656 -1.67 -16.25 1.25
CA GLY A 656 -1.01 -15.93 -0.02
C GLY A 656 -0.07 -17.04 -0.49
N TYR A 657 0.80 -16.69 -1.44
CA TYR A 657 1.80 -17.58 -2.03
C TYR A 657 3.15 -16.88 -2.13
N LEU A 658 4.22 -17.60 -1.80
CA LEU A 658 5.60 -17.23 -2.09
C LEU A 658 6.07 -18.06 -3.28
N VAL A 659 6.68 -17.42 -4.27
CA VAL A 659 7.13 -18.09 -5.49
C VAL A 659 8.61 -17.84 -5.69
N THR A 660 9.41 -18.89 -5.71
CA THR A 660 10.85 -18.79 -5.95
C THR A 660 11.17 -19.08 -7.41
N MET A 661 11.83 -18.12 -8.06
CA MET A 661 12.37 -18.22 -9.42
C MET A 661 13.87 -18.44 -9.35
N THR A 662 14.39 -19.44 -10.07
CA THR A 662 15.84 -19.77 -10.09
C THR A 662 16.66 -18.78 -10.91
N ARG A 663 16.00 -18.03 -11.79
CA ARG A 663 16.55 -16.91 -12.56
C ARG A 663 15.40 -16.03 -13.04
N VAL A 664 15.75 -14.93 -13.69
CA VAL A 664 14.83 -14.06 -14.43
C VAL A 664 15.15 -14.13 -15.93
N PRO A 665 14.16 -13.92 -16.83
CA PRO A 665 14.42 -13.84 -18.26
C PRO A 665 15.37 -12.68 -18.61
N GLU A 666 16.14 -12.83 -19.70
CA GLU A 666 16.93 -11.72 -20.25
C GLU A 666 16.00 -10.69 -20.92
N GLY A 667 16.11 -9.42 -20.52
CA GLY A 667 15.26 -8.35 -21.02
C GLY A 667 13.96 -8.20 -20.23
N SER A 668 12.93 -7.65 -20.88
CA SER A 668 11.63 -7.42 -20.26
C SER A 668 10.80 -8.70 -20.21
N PHE A 669 10.03 -8.88 -19.13
CA PHE A 669 9.17 -10.05 -18.91
C PHE A 669 7.88 -9.70 -18.16
N TYR A 670 6.89 -10.58 -18.26
CA TYR A 670 5.63 -10.51 -17.52
C TYR A 670 5.55 -11.59 -16.45
N VAL A 671 4.72 -11.39 -15.43
CA VAL A 671 4.31 -12.44 -14.50
C VAL A 671 3.02 -13.07 -15.01
N GLN A 672 3.03 -14.36 -15.32
CA GLN A 672 1.84 -15.12 -15.74
C GLN A 672 1.45 -16.15 -14.67
N LEU A 673 0.17 -16.20 -14.35
CA LEU A 673 -0.40 -17.11 -13.37
C LEU A 673 -1.40 -18.05 -14.04
N ARG A 674 -1.42 -19.30 -13.57
CA ARG A 674 -2.46 -20.28 -13.85
C ARG A 674 -2.93 -20.90 -12.55
N GLY A 675 -4.20 -21.21 -12.49
CA GLY A 675 -4.78 -21.85 -11.33
C GLY A 675 -6.12 -22.48 -11.63
N THR A 676 -6.77 -23.01 -10.61
CA THR A 676 -8.06 -23.67 -10.71
C THR A 676 -9.10 -23.02 -9.81
N ASN A 677 -10.34 -22.96 -10.28
CA ASN A 677 -11.49 -22.62 -9.45
C ASN A 677 -12.24 -23.89 -9.04
N GLU A 678 -12.13 -24.29 -7.78
CA GLU A 678 -12.77 -25.51 -7.25
C GLU A 678 -14.30 -25.44 -7.20
N SER A 679 -14.88 -24.23 -7.24
CA SER A 679 -16.33 -24.04 -7.28
C SER A 679 -16.92 -24.08 -8.69
N SER A 680 -16.08 -24.12 -9.74
CA SER A 680 -16.57 -24.19 -11.11
C SER A 680 -17.25 -25.53 -11.39
N THR A 681 -18.44 -25.47 -11.99
CA THR A 681 -19.18 -26.65 -12.46
C THR A 681 -18.75 -27.11 -13.85
N SER A 682 -17.77 -26.43 -14.47
CA SER A 682 -17.28 -26.75 -15.80
C SER A 682 -16.22 -27.85 -15.77
N SER A 683 -16.09 -28.59 -16.87
CA SER A 683 -15.00 -29.58 -17.04
C SER A 683 -13.61 -28.94 -17.23
N ASN A 684 -13.54 -27.60 -17.37
CA ASN A 684 -12.32 -26.83 -17.52
C ASN A 684 -12.31 -25.68 -16.52
N ASN A 685 -11.91 -25.99 -15.29
CA ASN A 685 -11.91 -25.05 -14.17
C ASN A 685 -10.64 -24.19 -14.09
N VAL A 686 -9.84 -24.12 -15.16
CA VAL A 686 -8.56 -23.43 -15.19
C VAL A 686 -8.74 -21.96 -15.55
N PHE A 687 -8.08 -21.07 -14.82
CA PHE A 687 -7.96 -19.65 -15.16
C PHE A 687 -6.52 -19.28 -15.51
N GLN A 688 -6.37 -18.17 -16.25
CA GLN A 688 -5.09 -17.56 -16.57
C GLN A 688 -5.17 -16.04 -16.35
N ARG A 689 -4.17 -15.45 -15.70
CA ARG A 689 -3.99 -14.00 -15.59
C ARG A 689 -2.53 -13.64 -15.87
N GLN A 690 -2.29 -12.40 -16.27
CA GLN A 690 -0.95 -11.89 -16.55
C GLN A 690 -0.81 -10.47 -15.97
N SER A 691 0.39 -10.08 -15.55
CA SER A 691 0.67 -8.71 -15.14
C SER A 691 0.46 -7.76 -16.33
N SER A 692 -0.08 -6.57 -16.06
CA SER A 692 -0.21 -5.54 -17.11
C SER A 692 1.12 -4.87 -17.42
N ASN A 693 1.96 -4.64 -16.41
CA ASN A 693 3.27 -4.05 -16.59
C ASN A 693 4.33 -5.09 -16.96
N GLN A 694 5.33 -4.65 -17.72
CA GLN A 694 6.57 -5.37 -17.95
C GLN A 694 7.54 -5.09 -16.81
N LEU A 695 8.28 -6.12 -16.41
CA LEU A 695 9.37 -6.04 -15.45
C LEU A 695 10.69 -6.24 -16.18
N LYS A 696 11.75 -5.65 -15.65
CA LYS A 696 13.12 -5.82 -16.16
C LYS A 696 14.06 -6.01 -15.00
N ALA A 697 15.00 -6.94 -15.13
CA ALA A 697 16.03 -7.15 -14.13
C ALA A 697 17.23 -6.19 -14.32
N SER A 698 17.99 -5.95 -13.25
CA SER A 698 19.17 -5.08 -13.29
C SER A 698 20.39 -5.73 -12.62
N THR A 699 21.57 -5.40 -13.14
CA THR A 699 22.86 -5.71 -12.52
C THR A 699 23.26 -4.71 -11.45
N ILE A 700 22.55 -3.58 -11.38
CA ILE A 700 22.70 -2.53 -10.36
C ILE A 700 21.69 -2.79 -9.25
N SER A 701 22.11 -2.63 -8.00
CA SER A 701 21.18 -2.54 -6.87
C SER A 701 21.42 -1.23 -6.14
N ILE A 702 20.34 -0.49 -5.88
CA ILE A 702 20.33 0.73 -5.09
C ILE A 702 19.37 0.53 -3.91
N ARG A 703 19.81 0.89 -2.71
CA ARG A 703 19.02 0.86 -1.49
C ARG A 703 19.11 2.19 -0.78
N ALA A 704 17.99 2.70 -0.31
CA ALA A 704 17.92 3.89 0.53
C ALA A 704 16.87 3.65 1.61
N GLN A 705 17.03 4.30 2.77
CA GLN A 705 16.12 4.13 3.89
C GLN A 705 15.43 5.44 4.21
N GLU A 706 14.13 5.38 4.49
CA GLU A 706 13.33 6.53 4.88
C GLU A 706 13.70 7.03 6.28
N ASN A 707 13.48 8.33 6.51
CA ASN A 707 13.63 8.94 7.82
C ASN A 707 12.35 9.71 8.15
N LEU A 708 11.67 9.29 9.21
CA LEU A 708 10.39 9.85 9.66
C LEU A 708 10.51 11.26 10.26
N ASN A 709 11.72 11.78 10.46
CA ASN A 709 11.97 13.01 11.22
C ASN A 709 12.21 14.22 10.32
N TRP A 710 11.34 14.47 9.34
CA TRP A 710 11.48 15.63 8.47
C TRP A 710 10.55 16.77 8.87
N LYS A 711 11.15 17.83 9.41
CA LYS A 711 10.42 19.01 9.87
C LYS A 711 10.47 20.16 8.85
N PRO A 712 9.45 21.02 8.79
CA PRO A 712 9.51 22.26 8.03
C PRO A 712 10.75 23.09 8.41
N GLY A 713 11.41 23.68 7.41
CA GLY A 713 12.60 24.51 7.60
C GLY A 713 13.89 23.73 7.88
N THR A 714 13.87 22.40 7.84
CA THR A 714 15.05 21.55 8.10
C THR A 714 15.51 20.78 6.86
N ASN A 715 16.80 20.39 6.89
CA ASN A 715 17.38 19.50 5.89
C ASN A 715 17.17 18.05 6.32
N LEU A 716 16.74 17.21 5.38
CA LEU A 716 16.69 15.76 5.51
C LEU A 716 17.82 15.16 4.69
N THR A 717 18.70 14.38 5.33
CA THR A 717 19.77 13.65 4.63
C THR A 717 19.42 12.16 4.59
N ILE A 718 19.40 11.61 3.38
CA ILE A 718 19.05 10.22 3.09
C ILE A 718 20.30 9.54 2.50
N PRO A 719 20.91 8.60 3.24
CA PRO A 719 21.98 7.78 2.69
C PRO A 719 21.40 6.75 1.71
N PHE A 720 22.15 6.48 0.65
CA PHE A 720 21.88 5.37 -0.25
C PHE A 720 23.15 4.54 -0.48
N THR A 721 22.97 3.24 -0.61
CA THR A 721 24.03 2.29 -0.96
C THR A 721 23.78 1.80 -2.37
N MET A 722 24.85 1.66 -3.14
CA MET A 722 24.81 1.13 -4.49
C MET A 722 25.80 -0.02 -4.65
N THR A 723 25.36 -1.07 -5.31
CA THR A 723 26.19 -2.23 -5.66
C THR A 723 26.00 -2.60 -7.12
N THR A 724 26.99 -3.25 -7.71
CA THR A 724 26.88 -3.80 -9.06
C THR A 724 27.41 -5.22 -9.12
N THR A 725 26.73 -6.08 -9.87
CA THR A 725 27.20 -7.43 -10.23
C THR A 725 27.90 -7.45 -11.58
N SER A 726 28.04 -6.28 -12.24
CA SER A 726 28.72 -6.17 -13.51
C SER A 726 30.19 -6.55 -13.40
N SER A 727 30.67 -7.29 -14.40
CA SER A 727 32.09 -7.64 -14.55
C SER A 727 32.98 -6.43 -14.90
N THR A 728 32.37 -5.29 -15.24
CA THR A 728 33.06 -4.04 -15.50
C THR A 728 32.58 -2.97 -14.52
N GLY A 729 33.52 -2.39 -13.77
CA GLY A 729 33.26 -1.17 -13.01
C GLY A 729 33.14 0.05 -13.93
N GLY A 730 32.91 1.22 -13.34
CA GLY A 730 32.88 2.48 -14.07
C GLY A 730 32.25 3.62 -13.28
N ASN A 731 32.04 4.73 -13.98
CA ASN A 731 31.36 5.89 -13.41
C ASN A 731 29.87 5.82 -13.70
N PHE A 732 29.07 5.61 -12.66
CA PHE A 732 27.62 5.55 -12.73
C PHE A 732 27.06 6.96 -12.56
N THR A 733 26.08 7.31 -13.39
CA THR A 733 25.37 8.58 -13.25
C THR A 733 24.29 8.41 -12.19
N VAL A 734 24.17 9.37 -11.28
CA VAL A 734 23.14 9.38 -10.24
C VAL A 734 22.24 10.60 -10.41
N GLN A 735 20.94 10.38 -10.35
CA GLN A 735 19.93 11.43 -10.37
C GLN A 735 18.99 11.28 -9.18
N ALA A 736 18.63 12.39 -8.53
CA ALA A 736 17.59 12.40 -7.51
C ALA A 736 16.55 13.48 -7.84
N ARG A 737 15.27 13.10 -7.83
CA ARG A 737 14.14 13.98 -8.19
C ARG A 737 13.02 13.84 -7.19
N ASN A 738 12.33 14.93 -6.87
CA ASN A 738 11.24 14.92 -5.89
C ASN A 738 9.96 15.60 -6.39
N SER A 739 8.80 15.01 -6.10
CA SER A 739 7.49 15.39 -6.65
C SER A 739 6.99 16.78 -6.23
N ARG A 740 7.68 17.44 -5.29
CA ARG A 740 7.34 18.79 -4.80
C ARG A 740 8.30 19.87 -5.27
N GLY A 741 9.28 19.53 -6.12
CA GLY A 741 10.27 20.48 -6.64
C GLY A 741 11.14 21.11 -5.55
N LEU A 742 11.28 20.45 -4.40
CA LEU A 742 12.07 20.91 -3.27
C LEU A 742 13.55 20.95 -3.62
N SER A 743 14.28 21.87 -2.98
CA SER A 743 15.73 21.97 -3.17
C SER A 743 16.40 20.66 -2.74
N SER A 744 17.28 20.16 -3.59
CA SER A 744 17.99 18.90 -3.37
C SER A 744 19.47 19.01 -3.73
N SER A 745 20.31 18.25 -3.02
CA SER A 745 21.75 18.10 -3.29
C SER A 745 22.13 16.62 -3.23
N PHE A 746 22.87 16.15 -4.23
CA PHE A 746 23.26 14.75 -4.38
C PHE A 746 24.52 14.64 -5.26
N PRO A 747 25.30 13.55 -5.16
CA PRO A 747 26.40 13.30 -6.09
C PRO A 747 25.84 13.02 -7.48
N SER A 748 26.29 13.72 -8.52
CA SER A 748 25.86 13.48 -9.90
C SER A 748 26.47 12.22 -10.52
N SER A 749 27.54 11.71 -9.93
CA SER A 749 28.14 10.44 -10.32
C SER A 749 28.86 9.76 -9.16
N VAL A 750 28.88 8.42 -9.19
CA VAL A 750 29.63 7.60 -8.23
C VAL A 750 30.44 6.55 -9.00
N THR A 751 31.66 6.29 -8.55
CA THR A 751 32.52 5.27 -9.19
C THR A 751 32.42 3.96 -8.43
N LEU A 752 32.12 2.88 -9.15
CA LEU A 752 32.11 1.52 -8.63
C LEU A 752 33.17 0.68 -9.35
N GLU A 753 33.91 -0.12 -8.59
CA GLU A 753 34.73 -1.20 -9.14
C GLU A 753 33.84 -2.37 -9.59
N ALA A 754 34.40 -3.32 -10.36
CA ALA A 754 33.67 -4.51 -10.77
C ALA A 754 33.25 -5.33 -9.53
N GLY A 755 31.97 -5.67 -9.40
CA GLY A 755 31.44 -6.30 -8.18
C GLY A 755 31.42 -5.38 -6.95
N GLY A 756 31.67 -4.08 -7.11
CA GLY A 756 31.92 -3.15 -6.02
C GLY A 756 30.66 -2.66 -5.30
N ARG A 757 30.89 -1.98 -4.16
CA ARG A 757 29.88 -1.26 -3.37
C ARG A 757 30.35 0.19 -3.14
N THR A 758 29.43 1.14 -3.21
CA THR A 758 29.67 2.55 -2.85
C THR A 758 28.47 3.11 -2.11
N GLU A 759 28.68 4.23 -1.42
CA GLU A 759 27.63 4.95 -0.71
C GLU A 759 27.53 6.39 -1.22
N GLY A 760 26.35 6.97 -1.09
CA GLY A 760 26.08 8.36 -1.42
C GLY A 760 24.98 8.93 -0.54
N THR A 761 24.72 10.23 -0.66
CA THR A 761 23.70 10.91 0.14
C THR A 761 22.89 11.87 -0.72
N VAL A 762 21.58 11.86 -0.53
CA VAL A 762 20.67 12.90 -1.03
C VAL A 762 20.27 13.79 0.15
N THR A 763 20.37 15.10 0.01
CA THR A 763 19.85 16.06 0.99
C THR A 763 18.69 16.83 0.39
N LEU A 764 17.56 16.88 1.08
CA LEU A 764 16.36 17.65 0.72
C LEU A 764 16.12 18.76 1.74
N THR A 765 15.60 19.91 1.31
CA THR A 765 15.22 21.02 2.19
C THR A 765 13.74 21.34 2.05
N ALA A 766 13.00 21.23 3.16
CA ALA A 766 11.60 21.67 3.22
C ALA A 766 11.54 23.16 3.61
N PRO A 767 10.80 24.02 2.89
CA PRO A 767 10.49 25.38 3.32
C PRO A 767 9.86 25.43 4.73
N LEU A 768 10.04 26.55 5.44
CA LEU A 768 9.52 26.72 6.81
C LEU A 768 7.99 26.71 6.88
N ASP A 769 7.33 27.15 5.81
CA ASP A 769 5.88 27.23 5.65
C ASP A 769 5.26 25.94 5.07
N THR A 770 6.05 24.87 4.91
CA THR A 770 5.54 23.59 4.42
C THR A 770 4.47 23.04 5.37
N PRO A 771 3.24 22.79 4.90
CA PRO A 771 2.17 22.24 5.74
C PRO A 771 2.49 20.84 6.27
N SER A 772 2.03 20.54 7.49
CA SER A 772 2.06 19.18 8.04
C SER A 772 1.27 18.21 7.17
N GLY A 773 1.85 17.03 6.92
CA GLY A 773 1.26 16.02 6.05
C GLY A 773 1.60 16.23 4.56
N THR A 774 2.49 17.16 4.22
CA THR A 774 3.01 17.28 2.85
C THR A 774 3.82 16.04 2.53
N ASP A 775 3.34 15.23 1.58
CA ASP A 775 4.05 14.07 1.08
C ASP A 775 4.99 14.46 -0.07
N VAL A 776 6.12 13.75 -0.16
CA VAL A 776 7.16 13.94 -1.16
C VAL A 776 7.58 12.58 -1.68
N THR A 777 7.39 12.33 -2.96
CA THR A 777 7.94 11.15 -3.63
C THR A 777 9.34 11.48 -4.10
N LEU A 778 10.36 10.82 -3.54
CA LEU A 778 11.76 10.94 -3.94
C LEU A 778 12.13 9.71 -4.79
N THR A 779 12.58 9.94 -6.01
CA THR A 779 13.15 8.91 -6.87
C THR A 779 14.66 9.12 -6.94
N ILE A 780 15.45 8.11 -6.57
CA ILE A 780 16.90 8.08 -6.74
C ILE A 780 17.22 7.04 -7.80
N GLU A 781 17.89 7.45 -8.87
CA GLU A 781 18.23 6.62 -10.02
C GLU A 781 19.73 6.50 -10.18
N ALA A 782 20.15 5.32 -10.62
CA ALA A 782 21.51 5.01 -10.99
C ALA A 782 21.56 4.41 -12.39
N GLU A 783 22.41 4.97 -13.25
CA GLU A 783 22.60 4.53 -14.63
C GLU A 783 24.04 4.06 -14.84
N ALA A 784 24.20 2.87 -15.43
CA ALA A 784 25.49 2.31 -15.78
C ALA A 784 26.20 3.14 -16.87
N PRO A 785 27.55 3.07 -16.96
CA PRO A 785 28.29 3.70 -18.04
C PRO A 785 27.69 3.38 -19.42
N GLY A 786 27.37 4.43 -20.18
CA GLY A 786 26.80 4.30 -21.52
C GLY A 786 25.32 3.92 -21.60
N GLY A 787 24.57 3.96 -20.49
CA GLY A 787 23.12 3.76 -20.47
C GLY A 787 22.67 2.32 -20.74
N SER A 788 23.55 1.35 -20.51
CA SER A 788 23.27 -0.07 -20.77
C SER A 788 22.30 -0.71 -19.77
N ASP A 789 22.26 -0.18 -18.55
CA ASP A 789 21.45 -0.67 -17.44
C ASP A 789 21.13 0.50 -16.50
N SER A 790 19.98 0.42 -15.84
CA SER A 790 19.56 1.39 -14.82
C SER A 790 18.74 0.71 -13.74
N ASN A 791 18.86 1.22 -12.52
CA ASN A 791 17.98 0.86 -11.42
C ASN A 791 17.66 2.09 -10.60
N TYR A 792 16.65 1.99 -9.74
CA TYR A 792 16.12 3.08 -8.96
C TYR A 792 15.67 2.61 -7.58
N VAL A 793 15.45 3.56 -6.68
CA VAL A 793 14.68 3.38 -5.46
C VAL A 793 13.72 4.56 -5.32
N VAL A 794 12.48 4.28 -4.93
CA VAL A 794 11.43 5.28 -4.69
C VAL A 794 11.13 5.32 -3.19
N LEU A 795 11.13 6.51 -2.61
CA LEU A 795 10.79 6.75 -1.20
C LEU A 795 9.61 7.71 -1.09
N ARG A 796 8.74 7.49 -0.09
CA ARG A 796 7.58 8.33 0.22
C ARG A 796 7.80 9.02 1.56
N LEU A 797 8.30 10.25 1.49
CA LEU A 797 8.64 11.05 2.65
C LEU A 797 7.46 11.92 3.07
N THR A 798 7.35 12.24 4.36
CA THR A 798 6.34 13.19 4.87
C THR A 798 7.02 14.31 5.65
N VAL A 799 6.64 15.56 5.39
CA VAL A 799 6.99 16.70 6.23
C VAL A 799 5.97 16.86 7.34
N ILE A 800 6.43 16.85 8.60
CA ILE A 800 5.58 16.96 9.78
C ILE A 800 6.12 18.04 10.72
N ALA A 801 5.28 19.02 11.07
CA ALA A 801 5.62 20.00 12.09
C ALA A 801 5.58 19.37 13.48
N ASP A 802 6.34 19.93 14.43
CA ASP A 802 6.27 19.49 15.82
C ASP A 802 4.87 19.72 16.38
N VAL A 803 4.28 18.66 16.94
CA VAL A 803 2.99 18.71 17.62
C VAL A 803 3.22 19.23 19.03
N ALA A 804 2.83 20.48 19.28
CA ALA A 804 2.92 21.09 20.61
C ALA A 804 1.81 20.61 21.55
N ASP A 805 0.64 20.30 21.00
CA ASP A 805 -0.53 19.84 21.73
C ASP A 805 -0.71 18.33 21.61
N ILE A 806 -0.46 17.64 22.71
CA ILE A 806 -0.56 16.19 22.81
C ILE A 806 -1.78 15.75 23.63
N THR A 807 -2.56 16.70 24.13
CA THR A 807 -3.67 16.43 25.05
C THR A 807 -4.95 16.22 24.28
N ALA A 808 -5.62 15.09 24.53
CA ALA A 808 -6.91 14.82 23.91
C ALA A 808 -8.04 15.66 24.53
N PRO A 809 -9.06 16.06 23.75
CA PRO A 809 -10.26 16.68 24.29
C PRO A 809 -10.90 15.82 25.38
N VAL A 810 -11.32 16.46 26.47
CA VAL A 810 -12.03 15.77 27.56
C VAL A 810 -13.53 15.85 27.28
N CYS A 811 -14.19 14.69 27.14
CA CYS A 811 -15.66 14.61 27.14
C CYS A 811 -16.19 14.25 28.53
N GLN A 812 -17.03 15.11 29.10
CA GLN A 812 -17.74 14.88 30.36
C GLN A 812 -19.25 14.87 30.16
N VAL A 813 -19.91 13.76 30.48
CA VAL A 813 -21.38 13.67 30.45
C VAL A 813 -21.96 14.50 31.61
N VAL A 814 -22.81 15.47 31.28
CA VAL A 814 -23.43 16.40 32.24
C VAL A 814 -24.77 15.88 32.73
N SER A 815 -25.63 15.43 31.81
CA SER A 815 -26.95 14.90 32.14
C SER A 815 -27.39 13.86 31.13
N VAL A 816 -28.11 12.84 31.58
CA VAL A 816 -28.81 11.86 30.72
C VAL A 816 -30.25 11.80 31.18
N ASN A 817 -31.18 12.12 30.28
CA ASN A 817 -32.62 12.05 30.48
C ASN A 817 -33.15 10.90 29.65
N SER A 818 -33.75 9.90 30.30
CA SER A 818 -34.26 8.73 29.60
C SER A 818 -35.57 8.23 30.19
N ASN A 819 -36.46 7.81 29.29
CA ASN A 819 -37.73 7.17 29.62
C ASN A 819 -38.02 6.01 28.66
N CYS A 820 -37.04 5.11 28.48
CA CYS A 820 -37.09 3.99 27.54
C CYS A 820 -37.74 2.72 28.13
N ASN A 821 -38.95 2.84 28.67
CA ASN A 821 -39.67 1.74 29.33
C ASN A 821 -40.79 1.11 28.47
N GLY A 822 -40.96 1.56 27.22
CA GLY A 822 -42.05 1.18 26.33
C GLY A 822 -41.59 0.97 24.89
N ASN A 823 -42.46 1.28 23.91
CA ASN A 823 -42.12 1.14 22.50
C ASN A 823 -41.01 2.13 22.12
N CYS A 824 -39.86 1.60 21.70
CA CYS A 824 -38.65 2.37 21.48
C CYS A 824 -38.78 3.45 20.39
N THR A 825 -39.74 3.29 19.45
CA THR A 825 -39.98 4.25 18.36
C THR A 825 -40.83 5.45 18.78
N LEU A 826 -41.52 5.36 19.92
CA LEU A 826 -42.43 6.41 20.43
C LEU A 826 -41.85 7.18 21.62
N GLN A 827 -40.69 6.74 22.11
CA GLN A 827 -40.01 7.34 23.25
C GLN A 827 -38.63 7.82 22.81
N THR A 828 -38.19 8.93 23.38
CA THR A 828 -36.87 9.49 23.13
C THR A 828 -36.11 9.58 24.44
N TRP A 829 -34.79 9.60 24.31
CA TRP A 829 -33.87 9.95 25.36
C TRP A 829 -32.91 11.02 24.84
N ASP A 830 -32.32 11.77 25.75
CA ASP A 830 -31.40 12.85 25.46
C ASP A 830 -30.27 12.90 26.47
N PHE A 831 -29.13 13.44 26.04
CA PHE A 831 -28.03 13.74 26.93
C PHE A 831 -27.38 15.07 26.58
N THR A 832 -26.74 15.65 27.60
CA THR A 832 -25.87 16.80 27.46
C THR A 832 -24.46 16.39 27.88
N ALA A 833 -23.46 16.71 27.08
CA ALA A 833 -22.05 16.53 27.38
C ALA A 833 -21.30 17.86 27.25
N SER A 834 -20.31 18.06 28.12
CA SER A 834 -19.38 19.19 28.11
C SER A 834 -18.05 18.70 27.57
N LEU A 835 -17.53 19.37 26.56
CA LEU A 835 -16.27 19.05 25.91
C LEU A 835 -15.33 20.24 26.03
N ASN A 836 -14.09 19.98 26.45
CA ASN A 836 -13.07 20.99 26.64
C ASN A 836 -11.71 20.45 26.23
N ASP A 837 -10.93 21.28 25.56
CA ASP A 837 -9.54 20.98 25.17
C ASP A 837 -8.51 21.70 26.04
N GLY A 838 -8.97 22.47 27.03
CA GLY A 838 -8.10 23.20 27.95
C GLY A 838 -7.15 24.13 27.18
N ASN A 839 -5.85 23.94 27.40
CA ASN A 839 -4.80 24.72 26.78
C ASN A 839 -4.30 24.15 25.43
N GLY A 840 -5.03 23.18 24.88
CA GLY A 840 -4.78 22.59 23.57
C GLY A 840 -5.18 23.49 22.40
N THR A 841 -5.34 22.89 21.23
CA THR A 841 -5.60 23.57 19.95
C THR A 841 -7.07 23.87 19.69
N GLY A 842 -7.95 23.43 20.58
CA GLY A 842 -9.39 23.61 20.52
C GLY A 842 -10.07 22.51 19.71
N ILE A 843 -11.35 22.28 20.01
CA ILE A 843 -12.17 21.25 19.35
C ILE A 843 -12.48 21.68 17.91
N GLU A 844 -11.99 20.90 16.94
CA GLU A 844 -12.25 21.08 15.51
C GLU A 844 -13.54 20.38 15.08
N ARG A 845 -13.79 19.16 15.58
CA ARG A 845 -14.93 18.33 15.15
C ARG A 845 -15.55 17.56 16.30
N ILE A 846 -16.89 17.46 16.28
CA ILE A 846 -17.65 16.58 17.17
C ILE A 846 -18.55 15.68 16.30
N THR A 847 -18.49 14.37 16.56
CA THR A 847 -19.27 13.35 15.86
C THR A 847 -19.90 12.38 16.84
N VAL A 848 -21.00 11.76 16.46
CA VAL A 848 -21.64 10.66 17.19
C VAL A 848 -21.58 9.38 16.36
N SER A 849 -21.51 8.22 17.02
CA SER A 849 -21.55 6.91 16.35
C SER A 849 -22.93 6.57 15.75
N GLU A 850 -23.95 7.38 16.01
CA GLU A 850 -25.36 7.09 15.73
C GLU A 850 -26.01 8.19 14.89
N THR A 851 -26.75 7.79 13.85
CA THR A 851 -27.43 8.72 12.92
C THR A 851 -28.91 8.91 13.23
N LEU A 852 -29.51 8.01 14.03
CA LEU A 852 -30.90 8.08 14.50
C LEU A 852 -31.05 9.11 15.63
N GLY A 853 -30.53 10.31 15.47
CA GLY A 853 -30.62 11.35 16.47
C GLY A 853 -30.18 12.70 15.94
N ASN A 854 -30.44 13.73 16.73
CA ASN A 854 -30.05 15.08 16.40
C ASN A 854 -28.98 15.56 17.38
N LEU A 855 -27.77 15.83 16.87
CA LEU A 855 -26.68 16.43 17.60
C LEU A 855 -26.68 17.95 17.35
N THR A 856 -26.71 18.72 18.42
CA THR A 856 -26.50 20.17 18.37
C THR A 856 -25.38 20.56 19.31
N THR A 857 -24.54 21.51 18.90
CA THR A 857 -23.37 21.94 19.65
C THR A 857 -23.40 23.45 19.85
N SER A 858 -23.04 23.92 21.04
CA SER A 858 -22.86 25.35 21.32
C SER A 858 -21.53 25.57 22.04
N THR A 859 -20.78 26.59 21.64
CA THR A 859 -19.50 26.94 22.28
C THR A 859 -19.71 28.14 23.18
N GLN A 860 -19.25 28.04 24.42
CA GLN A 860 -19.40 29.08 25.44
C GLN A 860 -18.06 29.34 26.14
N PRO A 861 -17.81 30.58 26.62
CA PRO A 861 -16.62 30.85 27.43
C PRO A 861 -16.67 30.06 28.73
N GLY A 862 -15.65 29.24 28.97
CA GLY A 862 -15.52 28.44 30.18
C GLY A 862 -15.02 29.23 31.39
N PRO A 863 -15.08 28.63 32.60
CA PRO A 863 -14.68 29.28 33.85
C PRO A 863 -13.22 29.75 33.90
N GLU A 864 -12.36 29.15 33.08
CA GLU A 864 -10.91 29.38 33.05
C GLU A 864 -10.45 30.11 31.77
N GLY A 865 -11.37 30.68 30.98
CA GLY A 865 -11.04 31.41 29.75
C GLY A 865 -10.88 30.54 28.50
N PHE A 866 -10.95 29.22 28.63
CA PHE A 866 -11.01 28.27 27.52
C PHE A 866 -12.43 28.11 26.97
N ASN A 867 -12.55 27.79 25.68
CA ASN A 867 -13.84 27.53 25.06
C ASN A 867 -14.34 26.14 25.49
N VAL A 868 -15.54 26.09 26.07
CA VAL A 868 -16.24 24.83 26.38
C VAL A 868 -17.32 24.62 25.33
N THR A 869 -17.27 23.49 24.64
CA THR A 869 -18.32 23.08 23.70
C THR A 869 -19.31 22.16 24.41
N VAL A 870 -20.57 22.58 24.49
CA VAL A 870 -21.66 21.78 25.02
C VAL A 870 -22.35 21.08 23.86
N ALA A 871 -22.38 19.75 23.90
CA ALA A 871 -23.08 18.90 22.95
C ALA A 871 -24.41 18.42 23.56
N PHE A 872 -25.51 18.66 22.86
CA PHE A 872 -26.82 18.10 23.17
C PHE A 872 -27.20 17.10 22.08
N PHE A 873 -27.56 15.89 22.48
CA PHE A 873 -27.99 14.84 21.57
C PHE A 873 -29.34 14.27 22.01
N SER A 874 -30.24 14.01 21.05
CA SER A 874 -31.51 13.34 21.31
C SER A 874 -31.82 12.31 20.23
N ALA A 875 -32.26 11.13 20.65
CA ALA A 875 -32.52 9.97 19.80
C ALA A 875 -33.77 9.20 20.29
N PRO A 876 -34.42 8.39 19.44
CA PRO A 876 -35.42 7.45 19.90
C PRO A 876 -34.75 6.38 20.76
N CYS A 877 -35.53 5.77 21.65
CA CYS A 877 -35.07 4.72 22.56
C CYS A 877 -34.63 3.44 21.85
N CYS A 878 -34.74 3.34 20.52
CA CYS A 878 -34.21 2.22 19.74
C CYS A 878 -32.66 2.29 19.63
N THR A 879 -32.08 3.45 19.91
CA THR A 879 -30.64 3.62 20.05
C THR A 879 -30.27 3.49 21.52
N GLU A 880 -29.63 2.38 21.91
CA GLU A 880 -29.33 2.08 23.32
C GLU A 880 -27.99 2.66 23.81
N GLU A 881 -27.04 2.85 22.89
CA GLU A 881 -25.68 3.33 23.17
C GLU A 881 -25.24 4.32 22.09
N VAL A 882 -24.58 5.40 22.51
CA VAL A 882 -24.00 6.43 21.63
C VAL A 882 -22.59 6.70 22.10
N ILE A 883 -21.64 6.74 21.16
CA ILE A 883 -20.28 7.21 21.40
C ILE A 883 -20.17 8.62 20.82
N LEU A 884 -19.91 9.60 21.68
CA LEU A 884 -19.59 10.96 21.26
C LEU A 884 -18.07 11.08 21.17
N VAL A 885 -17.58 11.53 20.02
CA VAL A 885 -16.16 11.70 19.72
C VAL A 885 -15.88 13.17 19.45
N ALA A 886 -14.86 13.72 20.10
CA ALA A 886 -14.32 15.05 19.84
C ALA A 886 -12.89 14.93 19.35
N VAL A 887 -12.56 15.75 18.36
CA VAL A 887 -11.25 15.82 17.74
C VAL A 887 -10.78 17.26 17.79
N ASP A 888 -9.56 17.49 18.26
CA ASP A 888 -8.93 18.80 18.23
C ASP A 888 -8.32 19.12 16.85
N ALA A 889 -7.69 20.29 16.68
CA ALA A 889 -7.16 20.71 15.39
C ALA A 889 -5.91 19.92 14.92
N VAL A 890 -5.23 19.21 15.83
CA VAL A 890 -4.05 18.38 15.54
C VAL A 890 -4.36 16.88 15.48
N GLY A 891 -5.61 16.50 15.74
CA GLY A 891 -6.13 15.14 15.60
C GLY A 891 -6.11 14.30 16.87
N ASN A 892 -5.91 14.86 18.06
CA ASN A 892 -6.08 14.10 19.30
C ASN A 892 -7.58 13.79 19.50
N VAL A 893 -7.87 12.57 19.95
CA VAL A 893 -9.23 12.03 20.00
C VAL A 893 -9.68 11.85 21.45
N GLY A 894 -10.73 12.57 21.81
CA GLY A 894 -11.49 12.40 23.05
C GLY A 894 -12.81 11.71 22.79
N SER A 895 -13.27 10.83 23.67
CA SER A 895 -14.60 10.23 23.54
C SER A 895 -15.25 9.89 24.87
N CYS A 896 -16.58 9.73 24.83
CA CYS A 896 -17.39 9.28 25.94
C CYS A 896 -18.54 8.42 25.40
N THR A 897 -18.83 7.31 26.09
CA THR A 897 -19.95 6.41 25.76
C THR A 897 -21.13 6.71 26.67
N ILE A 898 -22.31 6.89 26.10
CA ILE A 898 -23.54 7.23 26.80
C ILE A 898 -24.59 6.17 26.45
N ARG A 899 -25.34 5.71 27.46
CA ARG A 899 -26.43 4.74 27.28
C ARG A 899 -27.76 5.32 27.69
N SER A 900 -28.82 4.90 27.00
CA SER A 900 -30.20 5.27 27.32
C SER A 900 -30.62 4.78 28.72
N GLY A 901 -29.98 3.76 29.30
CA GLY A 901 -30.26 3.30 30.67
C GLY A 901 -29.71 4.16 31.82
N GLY A 902 -29.05 5.30 31.54
CA GLY A 902 -28.37 6.15 32.52
C GLY A 902 -26.89 5.80 32.73
N VAL A 903 -26.16 6.67 33.42
CA VAL A 903 -24.71 6.54 33.65
C VAL A 903 -24.43 5.52 34.75
N GLN A 904 -23.97 4.32 34.40
CA GLN A 904 -23.16 3.54 35.34
C GLN A 904 -21.73 4.09 35.29
N LEU A 905 -21.30 4.77 36.35
CA LEU A 905 -19.88 5.00 36.63
C LEU A 905 -19.22 3.64 36.86
N ARG A 906 -18.76 3.02 35.77
CA ARG A 906 -17.69 2.05 35.76
C ARG A 906 -16.62 2.58 34.82
N SER A 907 -15.39 2.52 35.30
CA SER A 907 -14.14 2.55 34.53
C SER A 907 -14.26 1.72 33.22
N PRO A 908 -13.40 1.95 32.21
CA PRO A 908 -13.69 1.78 30.78
C PRO A 908 -14.29 0.39 30.44
N PRO A 909 -15.10 0.29 29.37
CA PRO A 909 -16.11 -0.75 29.27
C PRO A 909 -15.46 -2.12 29.09
N LEU A 910 -15.36 -2.93 30.16
CA LEU A 910 -15.05 -4.36 30.06
C LEU A 910 -16.09 -5.14 29.20
N SER A 911 -17.23 -4.54 28.86
CA SER A 911 -18.35 -5.23 28.19
C SER A 911 -18.15 -5.47 26.69
N LEU A 912 -17.35 -4.67 25.97
CA LEU A 912 -16.91 -5.05 24.61
C LEU A 912 -15.82 -6.15 24.66
N TRP A 913 -15.07 -6.21 25.75
CA TRP A 913 -13.98 -7.17 25.95
C TRP A 913 -14.49 -8.54 26.39
N ILE A 914 -15.66 -8.64 27.03
CA ILE A 914 -16.30 -9.94 27.34
C ILE A 914 -16.80 -10.63 26.06
N SER A 915 -17.22 -9.90 25.03
CA SER A 915 -17.59 -10.51 23.75
C SER A 915 -16.36 -11.08 23.03
N VAL A 916 -15.22 -10.36 23.08
CA VAL A 916 -13.93 -10.84 22.56
C VAL A 916 -13.37 -11.99 23.41
N ALA A 917 -13.49 -11.93 24.74
CA ALA A 917 -13.03 -13.00 25.65
C ALA A 917 -13.91 -14.27 25.60
N CYS A 918 -15.24 -14.15 25.43
CA CYS A 918 -16.13 -15.29 25.18
C CYS A 918 -15.86 -15.93 23.80
N LEU A 919 -15.42 -15.15 22.82
CA LEU A 919 -14.96 -15.64 21.52
C LEU A 919 -13.62 -16.40 21.61
N VAL A 920 -12.73 -16.00 22.51
CA VAL A 920 -11.47 -16.69 22.81
C VAL A 920 -11.68 -17.97 23.64
N LEU A 921 -12.64 -17.97 24.58
CA LEU A 921 -13.03 -19.16 25.36
C LEU A 921 -13.72 -20.25 24.50
N ALA A 922 -14.45 -19.88 23.45
CA ALA A 922 -15.04 -20.86 22.53
C ALA A 922 -13.98 -21.58 21.67
N ARG A 923 -12.86 -20.92 21.34
CA ARG A 923 -11.73 -21.50 20.60
C ARG A 923 -10.86 -22.43 21.44
N THR A 924 -10.73 -22.19 22.75
CA THR A 924 -9.98 -23.06 23.67
C THR A 924 -10.73 -24.34 24.05
N LEU A 925 -12.06 -24.39 23.85
CA LEU A 925 -12.89 -25.58 24.07
C LEU A 925 -13.08 -26.44 22.81
N SER A 926 -12.50 -26.05 21.67
CA SER A 926 -12.60 -26.77 20.39
C SER A 926 -11.25 -27.05 19.70
N LEU A 927 -10.15 -26.95 20.46
CA LEU A 927 -8.81 -27.44 20.12
C LEU A 927 -8.36 -28.49 21.15
#